data_AF-A0A483CUJ7-F1
#
_entry.id   AF-A0A483CUJ7-F1
#
_cell.length_a   1.000
_cell.length_b   1.000
_cell.length_c   1.000
_cell.angle_alpha   90.00
_cell.angle_beta   90.00
_cell.angle_gamma   90.00
#
_symmetry.space_group_name_H-M   'P 1'
#
loop_
_entity.id
_entity.type
_entity.pdbx_description
1 polymer ?
#
loop_
_entity_poly.entity_id
_entity_poly.type
_entity_poly.pdbx_seq_one_letter_code
_entity_poly.pdbx_strand_id
1 'polypeptide(L)'
;MIAAALAALVPPGDVVEVRALSDRFTHSGYFDDLTRCAEAVAALDADPDLKGIYITLNRVDPALLARRANRVKMRLSRSDPTTSDADILSRRWLPVDLDPVRPSGVSSTDDEHEAALRKADEIALWLSDRGFPAPIRADSGNGAHLLYAVDLANDDGGLVKGVLTTLDALFSDEHVTVDTANSNPARIWKLYGTCSRKGDHTPERPHRRARMLSVPGEVETVPVDLLRSIAALLPTEAPAPAKQSPFDLGMWLSEHGIAVRGTRPWQGGTLYVLEDCPFSGAHHDGAFAIQFPSGAVHAGCHHASCGGGVQRWPELRDRFEPREKRAQRRKREEVPPPPPPPSPAPEVREWAMEILTAGDPLRFLLDAFNREHVGDRIVAECLVMSLASQSVENTNGLHVSVSGTSGKGKSHACTTMLKQVPEGYRMAGSVSNKALYYHEELRAGTVFLFDDVSLSDDLQEVLKAATANFRQRIEHRTVTADRKLQVCRIPDRCVWWLARVEDPGDDQVMNRMLTVWIDDSLEQDARVLAHMKEAEAREDGGDGEDADLPICRAVWDILKEERLHVSIPYAGRIQFSATANRRNPGMLFDLIKACALLHRFQREEYDGGIRANRQDFETAARIYAAINGESGGQETKLTKNEAAGLATVEAMGWEQFTIRMLQSALGLSYHQTYRILNGYTSRGTTYSGLLEKCPAVSYFDTTVTEDGPGQVVRRREHLFSFDPAVYRRWARGAAVWIDDEGDDDRDDGPGPSDSCNVPAGLPQDCSTDYNDQEARRDVGSDSTSTDRETRLSLSTKVQQNTHTAPGTGAGAGVCGCVCDPRNVGRDGTIPTACGENHDQRLNLRLPSCDSLCNPLKTNAKRGAVPQECLPGVLEHTEFTRVSSDLGRCTLCGEGRAVFVSEDRRTVLCEGCYARLVRTWNMQKGIA
;
A
#
# COMPACT_ATOMS: atom_id res chain seq x y z
N MET A 1 11.01 38.19 31.47
CA MET A 1 11.59 37.13 30.62
C MET A 1 10.55 36.50 29.70
N ILE A 2 9.51 35.85 30.23
CA ILE A 2 8.48 35.16 29.40
C ILE A 2 7.81 36.10 28.38
N ALA A 3 7.32 37.27 28.83
CA ALA A 3 6.69 38.25 27.92
C ALA A 3 7.64 38.72 26.81
N ALA A 4 8.92 38.95 27.11
CA ALA A 4 9.91 39.34 26.12
C ALA A 4 10.20 38.21 25.11
N ALA A 5 10.21 36.96 25.57
CA ALA A 5 10.34 35.81 24.68
C ALA A 5 9.13 35.65 23.76
N LEU A 6 7.92 35.79 24.28
CA LEU A 6 6.69 35.75 23.47
C LEU A 6 6.69 36.85 22.42
N ALA A 7 7.06 38.09 22.79
CA ALA A 7 7.14 39.21 21.85
C ALA A 7 8.19 39.01 20.75
N ALA A 8 9.29 38.30 21.03
CA ALA A 8 10.33 38.01 20.04
C ALA A 8 9.95 36.85 19.10
N LEU A 9 9.13 35.90 19.57
CA LEU A 9 8.82 34.66 18.83
C LEU A 9 7.48 34.71 18.09
N VAL A 10 6.50 35.46 18.63
CA VAL A 10 5.12 35.47 18.15
C VAL A 10 4.75 36.88 17.69
N PRO A 11 4.43 37.07 16.39
CA PRO A 11 3.96 38.35 15.90
C PRO A 11 2.65 38.80 16.59
N PRO A 12 2.43 40.12 16.78
CA PRO A 12 1.19 40.62 17.32
C PRO A 12 -0.04 40.17 16.51
N GLY A 13 -1.06 39.64 17.20
CA GLY A 13 -2.32 39.18 16.58
C GLY A 13 -2.34 37.72 16.11
N ASP A 14 -1.20 37.01 16.16
CA ASP A 14 -1.17 35.57 15.93
C ASP A 14 -1.63 34.80 17.20
N VAL A 15 -2.24 33.64 16.98
CA VAL A 15 -2.60 32.69 18.05
C VAL A 15 -1.42 31.76 18.32
N VAL A 16 -1.12 31.49 19.60
CA VAL A 16 -0.09 30.53 20.02
C VAL A 16 -0.69 29.46 20.92
N GLU A 17 -0.35 28.18 20.69
CA GLU A 17 -0.62 27.13 21.67
C GLU A 17 0.49 27.11 22.71
N VAL A 18 0.13 27.14 23.99
CA VAL A 18 1.02 26.78 25.10
C VAL A 18 0.75 25.34 25.49
N ARG A 19 1.80 24.52 25.62
CA ARG A 19 1.73 23.14 26.10
C ARG A 19 2.67 22.93 27.28
N ALA A 20 2.14 22.53 28.43
CA ALA A 20 2.95 22.19 29.60
C ALA A 20 2.89 20.68 29.87
N LEU A 21 4.04 20.08 30.14
CA LEU A 21 4.20 18.63 30.28
C LEU A 21 4.58 18.27 31.73
N SER A 22 3.87 17.29 32.29
CA SER A 22 4.21 16.61 33.55
C SER A 22 4.43 15.11 33.28
N ASP A 23 4.81 14.34 34.30
CA ASP A 23 5.03 12.88 34.18
C ASP A 23 3.77 12.11 33.75
N ARG A 24 2.57 12.63 34.04
CA ARG A 24 1.30 11.92 33.81
C ARG A 24 0.35 12.63 32.87
N PHE A 25 0.46 13.95 32.74
CA PHE A 25 -0.54 14.75 32.08
C PHE A 25 0.07 15.84 31.21
N THR A 26 -0.59 16.08 30.08
CA THR A 26 -0.37 17.25 29.22
C THR A 26 -1.40 18.31 29.56
N HIS A 27 -0.97 19.56 29.61
CA HIS A 27 -1.80 20.75 29.78
C HIS A 27 -1.67 21.60 28.51
N SER A 28 -2.75 22.20 28.03
CA SER A 28 -2.71 23.02 26.80
C SER A 28 -3.64 24.23 26.91
N GLY A 29 -3.27 25.33 26.26
CA GLY A 29 -4.08 26.54 26.12
C GLY A 29 -3.75 27.28 24.83
N TYR A 30 -4.66 28.12 24.33
CA TYR A 30 -4.45 28.92 23.12
C TYR A 30 -4.62 30.40 23.45
N PHE A 31 -3.71 31.25 22.97
CA PHE A 31 -3.68 32.67 23.33
C PHE A 31 -3.47 33.55 22.11
N ASP A 32 -4.31 34.59 21.97
CA ASP A 32 -4.10 35.76 21.10
C ASP A 32 -3.66 37.00 21.91
N ASP A 33 -3.83 36.96 23.24
CA ASP A 33 -3.29 37.94 24.19
C ASP A 33 -1.98 37.42 24.82
N LEU A 34 -0.85 37.93 24.34
CA LEU A 34 0.48 37.53 24.82
C LEU A 34 0.76 37.93 26.28
N THR A 35 0.08 38.95 26.80
CA THR A 35 0.22 39.34 28.21
C THR A 35 -0.43 38.30 29.10
N ARG A 36 -1.66 37.89 28.77
CA ARG A 36 -2.37 36.82 29.50
C ARG A 36 -1.68 35.48 29.34
N CYS A 37 -1.10 35.22 28.16
CA CYS A 37 -0.24 34.07 27.93
C CYS A 37 0.94 34.04 28.91
N ALA A 38 1.67 35.16 29.03
CA ALA A 38 2.81 35.27 29.94
C ALA A 38 2.43 35.04 31.41
N GLU A 39 1.31 35.60 31.86
CA GLU A 39 0.79 35.40 33.22
C GLU A 39 0.43 33.93 33.47
N ALA A 40 -0.29 33.30 32.54
CA ALA A 40 -0.68 31.89 32.66
C ALA A 40 0.54 30.97 32.67
N VAL A 41 1.54 31.23 31.81
CA VAL A 41 2.80 30.49 31.79
C VAL A 41 3.59 30.69 33.08
N ALA A 42 3.65 31.91 33.63
CA ALA A 42 4.35 32.17 34.88
C ALA A 42 3.72 31.41 36.05
N ALA A 43 2.38 31.34 36.09
CA ALA A 43 1.66 30.54 37.08
C ALA A 43 1.94 29.03 36.92
N LEU A 44 2.00 28.53 35.69
CA LEU A 44 2.39 27.14 35.41
C LEU A 44 3.84 26.88 35.83
N ASP A 45 4.79 27.76 35.48
CA ASP A 45 6.21 27.54 35.77
C ASP A 45 6.52 27.49 37.27
N ALA A 46 5.66 28.06 38.12
CA ALA A 46 5.75 27.96 39.57
C ALA A 46 5.44 26.55 40.10
N ASP A 47 4.77 25.70 39.31
CA ASP A 47 4.47 24.30 39.65
C ASP A 47 5.72 23.42 39.46
N PRO A 48 6.26 22.81 40.53
CA PRO A 48 7.45 21.95 40.43
C PRO A 48 7.17 20.63 39.69
N ASP A 49 5.90 20.20 39.56
CA ASP A 49 5.54 18.94 38.90
C ASP A 49 5.65 19.03 37.36
N LEU A 50 5.74 20.25 36.81
CA LEU A 50 5.89 20.47 35.37
C LEU A 50 7.35 20.35 34.95
N LYS A 51 7.62 19.38 34.07
CA LYS A 51 8.94 19.11 33.48
C LYS A 51 9.36 20.19 32.49
N GLY A 52 8.40 20.73 31.73
CA GLY A 52 8.67 21.79 30.78
C GLY A 52 7.41 22.42 30.18
N ILE A 53 7.53 23.68 29.78
CA ILE A 53 6.50 24.45 29.10
C ILE A 53 7.00 24.83 27.72
N TYR A 54 6.15 24.62 26.72
CA TYR A 54 6.45 24.73 25.30
C TYR A 54 5.39 25.57 24.59
N ILE A 55 5.73 26.10 23.42
CA ILE A 55 4.82 26.80 22.52
C ILE A 55 4.90 26.28 21.10
N THR A 56 3.88 26.53 20.29
CA THR A 56 3.99 26.41 18.82
C THR A 56 4.79 27.59 18.26
N LEU A 57 5.80 27.30 17.42
CA LEU A 57 6.61 28.34 16.76
C LEU A 57 5.95 28.91 15.50
N ASN A 58 5.32 28.03 14.72
CA ASN A 58 4.79 28.37 13.41
C ASN A 58 3.36 28.91 13.50
N ARG A 59 2.92 29.59 12.45
CA ARG A 59 1.61 30.25 12.41
C ARG A 59 0.51 29.19 12.43
N VAL A 60 -0.29 29.15 13.49
CA VAL A 60 -1.43 28.23 13.59
C VAL A 60 -2.70 28.87 13.00
N ASP A 61 -3.68 28.04 12.64
CA ASP A 61 -5.02 28.52 12.28
C ASP A 61 -5.65 29.28 13.47
N PRO A 62 -6.02 30.57 13.32
CA PRO A 62 -6.65 31.36 14.37
C PRO A 62 -7.94 30.73 14.93
N ALA A 63 -8.65 29.91 14.15
CA ALA A 63 -9.83 29.17 14.62
C ALA A 63 -9.51 28.26 15.81
N LEU A 64 -8.25 27.84 15.98
CA LEU A 64 -7.83 27.00 17.10
C LEU A 64 -7.96 27.70 18.46
N LEU A 65 -8.01 29.03 18.49
CA LEU A 65 -8.27 29.79 19.72
C LEU A 65 -9.53 29.28 20.42
N ALA A 66 -10.57 28.90 19.66
CA ALA A 66 -11.84 28.40 20.18
C ALA A 66 -11.70 27.10 21.00
N ARG A 67 -10.63 26.32 20.82
CA ARG A 67 -10.39 25.11 21.64
C ARG A 67 -10.29 25.49 23.12
N ARG A 68 -9.48 26.51 23.45
CA ARG A 68 -9.16 26.92 24.85
C ARG A 68 -8.72 28.40 24.90
N ALA A 69 -9.62 29.31 24.51
CA ALA A 69 -9.31 30.73 24.35
C ALA A 69 -8.80 31.39 25.64
N ASN A 70 -7.59 31.93 25.59
CA ASN A 70 -6.89 32.66 26.64
C ASN A 70 -6.89 31.96 28.02
N ARG A 71 -6.84 30.63 28.01
CA ARG A 71 -6.80 29.82 29.22
C ARG A 71 -6.09 28.49 28.98
N VAL A 72 -5.49 27.95 30.03
CA VAL A 72 -4.93 26.60 30.02
C VAL A 72 -5.94 25.62 30.59
N LYS A 73 -6.26 24.55 29.85
CA LYS A 73 -6.97 23.39 30.38
C LYS A 73 -5.93 22.45 31.00
N MET A 74 -6.11 22.16 32.28
CA MET A 74 -5.25 21.20 32.98
C MET A 74 -5.69 19.77 32.70
N ARG A 75 -4.72 18.84 32.63
CA ARG A 75 -4.94 17.38 32.50
C ARG A 75 -5.82 17.02 31.31
N LEU A 76 -5.31 17.26 30.10
CA LEU A 76 -5.97 16.87 28.86
C LEU A 76 -6.24 15.36 28.82
N SER A 77 -7.39 15.01 28.27
CA SER A 77 -7.75 13.63 27.92
C SER A 77 -7.30 13.31 26.49
N ARG A 78 -7.33 12.02 26.10
CA ARG A 78 -7.03 11.60 24.72
C ARG A 78 -7.98 12.20 23.67
N SER A 79 -9.19 12.62 24.07
CA SER A 79 -10.17 13.26 23.19
C SER A 79 -9.98 14.77 23.07
N ASP A 80 -9.09 15.38 23.85
CA ASP A 80 -8.81 16.81 23.75
C ASP A 80 -7.79 17.06 22.63
N PRO A 81 -8.16 17.71 21.51
CA PRO A 81 -7.23 17.96 20.42
C PRO A 81 -6.20 19.01 20.82
N THR A 82 -4.97 18.82 20.36
CA THR A 82 -3.88 19.81 20.38
C THR A 82 -3.46 20.15 18.95
N THR A 83 -2.60 21.15 18.76
CA THR A 83 -2.18 21.56 17.40
C THR A 83 -1.45 20.41 16.71
N SER A 84 -1.90 20.08 15.51
CA SER A 84 -1.34 19.09 14.60
C SER A 84 -0.65 19.78 13.40
N ASP A 85 0.13 19.04 12.62
CA ASP A 85 0.84 19.59 11.45
C ASP A 85 -0.13 20.22 10.43
N ALA A 86 -1.34 19.67 10.29
CA ALA A 86 -2.39 20.20 9.40
C ALA A 86 -2.99 21.54 9.88
N ASP A 87 -2.85 21.86 11.16
CA ASP A 87 -3.35 23.10 11.75
C ASP A 87 -2.38 24.30 11.55
N ILE A 88 -1.21 24.07 10.92
CA ILE A 88 -0.21 25.11 10.64
C ILE A 88 -0.49 25.75 9.28
N LEU A 89 -0.55 27.08 9.23
CA LEU A 89 -0.78 27.84 8.00
C LEU A 89 0.53 28.09 7.24
N SER A 90 1.59 28.45 7.96
CA SER A 90 2.92 28.70 7.38
C SER A 90 4.01 28.52 8.43
N ARG A 91 5.22 28.19 7.95
CA ARG A 91 6.42 28.06 8.79
C ARG A 91 7.13 29.41 8.85
N ARG A 92 7.37 29.89 10.06
CA ARG A 92 8.03 31.16 10.35
C ARG A 92 9.45 30.99 10.86
N TRP A 93 9.78 29.80 11.36
CA TRP A 93 11.06 29.51 11.98
C TRP A 93 11.67 28.23 11.40
N LEU A 94 12.98 28.25 11.17
CA LEU A 94 13.84 27.07 11.10
C LEU A 94 14.41 26.83 12.50
N PRO A 95 13.95 25.79 13.22
CA PRO A 95 14.40 25.50 14.57
C PRO A 95 15.58 24.54 14.59
N VAL A 96 16.76 25.03 14.97
CA VAL A 96 17.95 24.21 15.20
C VAL A 96 18.10 24.00 16.71
N ASP A 97 17.89 22.76 17.16
CA ASP A 97 18.04 22.35 18.56
C ASP A 97 19.32 21.53 18.71
N LEU A 98 20.18 21.93 19.64
CA LEU A 98 21.43 21.27 19.97
C LEU A 98 21.35 20.72 21.38
N ASP A 99 21.26 19.40 21.48
CA ASP A 99 21.16 18.67 22.74
C ASP A 99 22.52 18.02 23.05
N PRO A 100 23.12 18.25 24.24
CA PRO A 100 24.32 17.52 24.61
C PRO A 100 24.01 16.05 24.88
N VAL A 101 24.95 15.19 24.51
CA VAL A 101 24.89 13.74 24.70
C VAL A 101 25.01 13.44 26.19
N ARG A 102 23.91 12.94 26.78
CA ARG A 102 23.80 12.65 28.21
C ARG A 102 22.84 11.49 28.46
N PRO A 103 22.84 10.84 29.65
CA PRO A 103 21.86 9.82 29.99
C PRO A 103 20.42 10.33 29.83
N SER A 104 19.54 9.46 29.35
CA SER A 104 18.13 9.82 29.16
C SER A 104 17.46 10.16 30.50
N GLY A 105 16.60 11.18 30.49
CA GLY A 105 15.80 11.56 31.65
C GLY A 105 16.49 12.49 32.66
N VAL A 106 17.75 12.91 32.45
CA VAL A 106 18.45 13.85 33.35
C VAL A 106 18.81 15.18 32.67
N SER A 107 19.01 16.22 33.50
CA SER A 107 19.55 17.52 33.08
C SER A 107 21.04 17.45 32.74
N SER A 108 21.52 18.40 31.94
CA SER A 108 22.94 18.47 31.56
C SER A 108 23.82 19.01 32.69
N THR A 109 25.07 18.57 32.74
CA THR A 109 26.12 19.21 33.55
C THR A 109 26.48 20.58 32.99
N ASP A 110 27.24 21.38 33.74
CA ASP A 110 27.72 22.69 33.25
C ASP A 110 28.62 22.53 32.01
N ASP A 111 29.50 21.53 31.99
CA ASP A 111 30.39 21.25 30.86
C ASP A 111 29.62 20.78 29.61
N GLU A 112 28.66 19.86 29.78
CA GLU A 112 27.76 19.39 28.71
C GLU A 112 26.94 20.56 28.13
N HIS A 113 26.42 21.43 29.01
CA HIS A 113 25.64 22.61 28.61
C HIS A 113 26.48 23.63 27.85
N GLU A 114 27.69 23.93 28.33
CA GLU A 114 28.61 24.86 27.68
C GLU A 114 29.09 24.33 26.31
N ALA A 115 29.30 23.01 26.19
CA ALA A 115 29.64 22.39 24.91
C ALA A 115 28.55 22.61 23.86
N ALA A 116 27.27 22.47 24.23
CA ALA A 116 26.15 22.74 23.33
C ALA A 116 26.08 24.22 22.89
N LEU A 117 26.36 25.15 23.81
CA LEU A 117 26.41 26.58 23.49
C LEU A 117 27.55 26.92 22.53
N ARG A 118 28.75 26.37 22.76
CA ARG A 118 29.91 26.53 21.85
C ARG A 118 29.61 25.97 20.46
N LYS A 119 28.96 24.81 20.39
CA LYS A 119 28.56 24.21 19.11
C LYS A 119 27.53 25.07 18.37
N ALA A 120 26.59 25.69 19.09
CA ALA A 120 25.64 26.61 18.50
C ALA A 120 26.33 27.88 17.94
N ASP A 121 27.37 28.38 18.61
CA ASP A 121 28.20 29.48 18.08
C ASP A 121 28.94 29.07 16.80
N GLU A 122 29.50 27.87 16.77
CA GLU A 122 30.17 27.30 15.59
C GLU A 122 29.22 27.22 14.39
N ILE A 123 28.02 26.65 14.57
CA ILE A 123 27.00 26.57 13.51
C ILE A 123 26.55 27.97 13.07
N ALA A 124 26.31 28.88 14.02
CA ALA A 124 25.86 30.22 13.70
C ALA A 124 26.89 31.00 12.87
N LEU A 125 28.17 30.90 13.21
CA LEU A 125 29.27 31.50 12.46
C LEU A 125 29.36 30.91 11.05
N TRP A 126 29.32 29.58 10.93
CA TRP A 126 29.41 28.90 9.65
C TRP A 126 28.23 29.21 8.71
N LEU A 127 27.02 29.37 9.26
CA LEU A 127 25.85 29.81 8.49
C LEU A 127 25.97 31.28 8.09
N SER A 128 26.49 32.15 8.97
CA SER A 128 26.72 33.56 8.68
C SER A 128 27.71 33.78 7.53
N ASP A 129 28.79 32.99 7.48
CA ASP A 129 29.75 32.99 6.36
C ASP A 129 29.11 32.63 5.00
N ARG A 130 27.93 32.03 5.02
CA ARG A 130 27.12 31.67 3.83
C ARG A 130 25.97 32.64 3.58
N GLY A 131 25.97 33.78 4.25
CA GLY A 131 24.99 34.84 4.08
C GLY A 131 23.71 34.64 4.88
N PHE A 132 23.66 33.71 5.84
CA PHE A 132 22.51 33.67 6.75
C PHE A 132 22.51 34.92 7.65
N PRO A 133 21.34 35.54 7.88
CA PRO A 133 21.19 36.58 8.89
C PRO A 133 21.41 36.03 10.30
N ALA A 134 21.62 36.93 11.26
CA ALA A 134 21.83 36.55 12.65
C ALA A 134 20.58 35.85 13.25
N PRO A 135 20.71 34.67 13.89
CA PRO A 135 19.57 34.00 14.52
C PRO A 135 19.20 34.61 15.88
N ILE A 136 18.00 34.29 16.36
CA ILE A 136 17.77 34.31 17.81
C ILE A 136 18.56 33.15 18.41
N ARG A 137 19.53 33.47 19.27
CA ARG A 137 20.29 32.48 20.03
C ARG A 137 19.68 32.33 21.41
N ALA A 138 19.48 31.10 21.85
CA ALA A 138 18.90 30.84 23.15
C ALA A 138 19.47 29.61 23.83
N ASP A 139 19.35 29.62 25.14
CA ASP A 139 19.65 28.54 26.06
C ASP A 139 18.32 27.84 26.40
N SER A 140 18.21 26.54 26.10
CA SER A 140 17.01 25.75 26.37
C SER A 140 16.92 25.29 27.84
N GLY A 141 17.95 25.58 28.63
CA GLY A 141 18.18 25.13 30.01
C GLY A 141 19.04 23.87 30.09
N ASN A 142 19.10 23.06 29.04
CA ASN A 142 20.00 21.90 28.98
C ASN A 142 20.92 21.89 27.76
N GLY A 143 20.53 22.58 26.68
CA GLY A 143 21.29 22.68 25.44
C GLY A 143 21.14 24.07 24.82
N ALA A 144 21.32 24.16 23.51
CA ALA A 144 21.34 25.42 22.79
C ALA A 144 20.34 25.42 21.63
N HIS A 145 19.74 26.57 21.37
CA HIS A 145 18.77 26.76 20.30
C HIS A 145 19.24 27.89 19.37
N LEU A 146 19.13 27.67 18.06
CA LEU A 146 19.20 28.72 17.04
C LEU A 146 17.87 28.77 16.30
N LEU A 147 17.26 29.96 16.24
CA LEU A 147 16.02 30.20 15.51
C LEU A 147 16.29 31.19 14.39
N TYR A 148 16.16 30.72 13.15
CA TYR A 148 16.25 31.53 11.95
C TYR A 148 14.86 31.80 11.40
N ALA A 149 14.54 33.06 11.11
CA ALA A 149 13.25 33.39 10.52
C ALA A 149 13.19 32.92 9.06
N VAL A 150 12.07 32.32 8.67
CA VAL A 150 11.81 31.81 7.31
C VAL A 150 10.39 32.18 6.90
N ASP A 151 10.15 32.20 5.60
CA ASP A 151 8.79 32.33 5.04
C ASP A 151 8.55 31.14 4.12
N LEU A 152 8.02 30.06 4.69
CA LEU A 152 7.75 28.82 3.96
C LEU A 152 6.29 28.40 4.14
N ALA A 153 5.73 27.73 3.13
CA ALA A 153 4.46 27.04 3.27
C ALA A 153 4.53 25.94 4.34
N ASN A 154 3.36 25.49 4.83
CA ASN A 154 3.29 24.34 5.74
C ASN A 154 3.99 23.12 5.13
N ASP A 155 3.61 22.76 3.89
CA ASP A 155 4.36 21.82 3.06
C ASP A 155 5.52 22.54 2.38
N ASP A 156 6.71 22.39 2.97
CA ASP A 156 7.97 22.96 2.50
C ASP A 156 8.72 22.01 1.55
N GLY A 157 8.09 20.90 1.12
CA GLY A 157 8.73 19.88 0.29
C GLY A 157 9.90 19.17 0.99
N GLY A 158 9.98 19.23 2.32
CA GLY A 158 11.06 18.63 3.11
C GLY A 158 12.32 19.49 3.23
N LEU A 159 12.26 20.77 2.87
CA LEU A 159 13.41 21.69 2.90
C LEU A 159 14.01 21.85 4.31
N VAL A 160 13.17 22.09 5.33
CA VAL A 160 13.60 22.19 6.73
C VAL A 160 14.26 20.89 7.19
N LYS A 161 13.68 19.74 6.82
CA LYS A 161 14.27 18.43 7.11
C LYS A 161 15.65 18.29 6.47
N GLY A 162 15.79 18.68 5.21
CA GLY A 162 17.07 18.65 4.49
C GLY A 162 18.13 19.50 5.19
N VAL A 163 17.81 20.74 5.56
CA VAL A 163 18.74 21.62 6.28
C VAL A 163 19.18 21.02 7.62
N LEU A 164 18.23 20.56 8.45
CA LEU A 164 18.57 19.96 9.75
C LEU A 164 19.41 18.70 9.60
N THR A 165 19.12 17.87 8.60
CA THR A 165 19.90 16.64 8.32
C THR A 165 21.34 17.00 7.89
N THR A 166 21.52 18.03 7.05
CA THR A 166 22.86 18.51 6.71
C THR A 166 23.61 19.03 7.93
N LEU A 167 22.97 19.84 8.78
CA LEU A 167 23.59 20.37 9.99
C LEU A 167 23.99 19.25 10.96
N ASP A 168 23.12 18.26 11.16
CA ASP A 168 23.43 17.07 11.98
C ASP A 168 24.64 16.30 11.45
N ALA A 169 24.70 16.04 10.15
CA ALA A 169 25.83 15.35 9.55
C ALA A 169 27.15 16.12 9.67
N LEU A 170 27.13 17.45 9.59
CA LEU A 170 28.33 18.27 9.65
C LEU A 170 28.78 18.57 11.10
N PHE A 171 27.85 18.76 12.04
CA PHE A 171 28.15 19.40 13.32
C PHE A 171 27.84 18.58 14.58
N SER A 172 26.98 17.56 14.51
CA SER A 172 26.85 16.65 15.65
C SER A 172 28.21 16.01 15.96
N ASP A 173 28.43 15.47 17.15
CA ASP A 173 29.62 14.73 17.54
C ASP A 173 29.31 13.87 18.78
N GLU A 174 30.34 13.31 19.42
CA GLU A 174 30.20 12.49 20.64
C GLU A 174 29.73 13.29 21.87
N HIS A 175 29.65 14.62 21.79
CA HIS A 175 29.28 15.50 22.90
C HIS A 175 27.98 16.26 22.65
N VAL A 176 27.64 16.61 21.40
CA VAL A 176 26.45 17.39 21.05
C VAL A 176 25.79 16.83 19.80
N THR A 177 24.45 16.78 19.78
CA THR A 177 23.66 16.34 18.63
C THR A 177 22.69 17.42 18.18
N VAL A 178 22.57 17.63 16.87
CA VAL A 178 21.53 18.46 16.25
C VAL A 178 20.26 17.62 16.07
N ASP A 179 19.16 18.01 16.69
CA ASP A 179 17.91 17.23 16.63
C ASP A 179 17.17 17.42 15.29
N THR A 180 17.25 16.40 14.43
CA THR A 180 16.59 16.36 13.11
C THR A 180 15.08 16.10 13.18
N ALA A 181 14.56 15.66 14.35
CA ALA A 181 13.13 15.41 14.54
C ALA A 181 12.31 16.71 14.57
N ASN A 182 12.96 17.86 14.71
CA ASN A 182 12.31 19.18 14.76
C ASN A 182 11.82 19.71 13.41
N SER A 183 11.80 18.87 12.38
CA SER A 183 11.39 19.23 11.01
C SER A 183 9.87 19.29 10.77
N ASN A 184 9.04 18.69 11.63
CA ASN A 184 7.59 18.71 11.44
C ASN A 184 6.98 20.09 11.76
N PRO A 185 5.95 20.56 11.02
CA PRO A 185 5.39 21.91 11.13
C PRO A 185 4.90 22.30 12.53
N ALA A 186 4.20 21.42 13.24
CA ALA A 186 3.61 21.70 14.55
C ALA A 186 4.55 21.37 15.72
N ARG A 187 5.85 21.33 15.47
CA ARG A 187 6.86 21.10 16.52
C ARG A 187 6.67 22.11 17.66
N ILE A 188 6.46 21.59 18.86
CA ILE A 188 6.44 22.39 20.09
C ILE A 188 7.87 22.73 20.48
N TRP A 189 8.07 23.95 20.99
CA TRP A 189 9.39 24.50 21.28
C TRP A 189 9.47 25.07 22.68
N LYS A 190 10.63 24.94 23.34
CA LYS A 190 10.79 25.40 24.73
C LYS A 190 10.47 26.89 24.83
N LEU A 191 9.55 27.27 25.71
CA LEU A 191 9.25 28.67 25.96
C LEU A 191 10.34 29.28 26.85
N TYR A 192 11.11 30.20 26.29
CA TYR A 192 12.17 30.88 27.04
C TYR A 192 11.60 31.71 28.19
N GLY A 193 12.34 31.73 29.29
CA GLY A 193 11.91 32.27 30.55
C GLY A 193 11.23 31.25 31.47
N THR A 194 11.12 29.96 31.09
CA THR A 194 10.60 28.87 31.94
C THR A 194 11.69 27.86 32.30
N CYS A 195 11.52 27.13 33.41
CA CYS A 195 12.50 26.16 33.92
C CYS A 195 12.44 24.84 33.15
N SER A 196 13.59 24.26 32.84
CA SER A 196 13.72 22.92 32.25
C SER A 196 14.07 21.93 33.35
N ARG A 197 13.10 21.06 33.70
CA ARG A 197 13.21 20.10 34.79
C ARG A 197 13.25 18.68 34.23
N LYS A 198 14.45 18.19 33.87
CA LYS A 198 14.66 16.79 33.46
C LYS A 198 15.29 16.03 34.63
N GLY A 199 14.61 15.00 35.14
CA GLY A 199 15.06 14.23 36.30
C GLY A 199 15.08 15.07 37.59
N ASP A 200 15.83 14.62 38.59
CA ASP A 200 15.99 15.33 39.85
C ASP A 200 17.03 16.45 39.75
N HIS A 201 16.80 17.53 40.51
CA HIS A 201 17.75 18.62 40.62
C HIS A 201 18.92 18.21 41.50
N THR A 202 20.14 18.26 40.96
CA THR A 202 21.37 18.03 41.72
C THR A 202 22.39 19.14 41.46
N PRO A 203 23.37 19.37 42.35
CA PRO A 203 24.44 20.33 42.09
C PRO A 203 25.20 20.05 40.79
N GLU A 204 25.37 18.78 40.43
CA GLU A 204 26.07 18.36 39.19
C GLU A 204 25.19 18.50 37.94
N ARG A 205 23.87 18.27 38.07
CA ARG A 205 22.89 18.32 36.97
C ARG A 205 21.71 19.22 37.37
N PRO A 206 21.91 20.54 37.41
CA PRO A 206 20.88 21.46 37.90
C PRO A 206 19.78 21.66 36.85
N HIS A 207 18.56 21.84 37.33
CA HIS A 207 17.49 22.43 36.51
C HIS A 207 17.78 23.91 36.26
N ARG A 208 17.81 24.32 34.98
CA ARG A 208 18.10 25.71 34.59
C ARG A 208 16.88 26.37 33.94
N ARG A 209 16.81 27.71 34.05
CA ARG A 209 15.80 28.52 33.37
C ARG A 209 16.26 28.82 31.95
N ALA A 210 15.47 28.41 30.97
CA ALA A 210 15.73 28.70 29.56
C ALA A 210 15.70 30.22 29.33
N ARG A 211 16.55 30.76 28.46
CA ARG A 211 16.66 32.20 28.21
C ARG A 211 17.15 32.51 26.80
N MET A 212 16.68 33.62 26.22
CA MET A 212 17.29 34.15 25.01
C MET A 212 18.64 34.78 25.38
N LEU A 213 19.69 34.38 24.67
CA LEU A 213 21.06 34.86 24.86
C LEU A 213 21.31 36.10 24.00
N SER A 214 20.84 36.06 22.76
CA SER A 214 20.87 37.22 21.86
C SER A 214 19.65 37.22 20.94
N VAL A 215 19.06 38.40 20.76
CA VAL A 215 18.00 38.66 19.78
C VAL A 215 18.54 39.74 18.84
N PRO A 216 18.55 39.52 17.52
CA PRO A 216 19.02 40.54 16.57
C PRO A 216 18.07 41.75 16.61
N GLY A 217 18.60 42.95 16.33
CA GLY A 217 17.82 44.20 16.35
C GLY A 217 16.67 44.20 15.32
N GLU A 218 16.91 43.56 14.17
CA GLU A 218 15.91 43.24 13.16
C GLU A 218 16.01 41.75 12.84
N VAL A 219 14.88 41.03 12.89
CA VAL A 219 14.83 39.61 12.55
C VAL A 219 14.61 39.49 11.05
N GLU A 220 15.70 39.34 10.31
CA GLU A 220 15.65 39.17 8.86
C GLU A 220 15.28 37.74 8.46
N THR A 221 14.48 37.61 7.40
CA THR A 221 14.06 36.31 6.86
C THR A 221 15.17 35.70 6.02
N VAL A 222 15.52 34.44 6.27
CA VAL A 222 16.47 33.69 5.46
C VAL A 222 15.89 33.47 4.06
N PRO A 223 16.58 33.88 2.98
CA PRO A 223 16.16 33.56 1.62
C PRO A 223 16.06 32.05 1.38
N VAL A 224 15.00 31.62 0.71
CA VAL A 224 14.73 30.19 0.43
C VAL A 224 15.90 29.53 -0.33
N ASP A 225 16.59 30.26 -1.21
CA ASP A 225 17.72 29.72 -1.97
C ASP A 225 18.94 29.40 -1.09
N LEU A 226 19.14 30.12 0.03
CA LEU A 226 20.15 29.75 1.03
C LEU A 226 19.77 28.47 1.77
N LEU A 227 18.49 28.30 2.10
CA LEU A 227 18.02 27.04 2.71
C LEU A 227 18.23 25.86 1.74
N ARG A 228 17.93 26.05 0.46
CA ARG A 228 18.16 25.04 -0.58
C ARG A 228 19.63 24.72 -0.76
N SER A 229 20.50 25.72 -0.73
CA SER A 229 21.94 25.51 -0.87
C SER A 229 22.48 24.66 0.27
N ILE A 230 22.08 24.93 1.53
CA ILE A 230 22.47 24.10 2.69
C ILE A 230 21.89 22.69 2.57
N ALA A 231 20.61 22.54 2.24
CA ALA A 231 19.98 21.23 2.09
C ALA A 231 20.62 20.37 0.98
N ALA A 232 21.23 21.01 -0.03
CA ALA A 232 21.87 20.33 -1.17
C ALA A 232 23.38 20.05 -0.97
N LEU A 233 24.00 20.50 0.13
CA LEU A 233 25.44 20.29 0.37
C LEU A 233 25.85 18.82 0.47
N LEU A 234 24.96 18.00 1.04
CA LEU A 234 25.15 16.55 1.14
C LEU A 234 24.11 15.87 0.25
N PRO A 235 24.51 14.90 -0.61
CA PRO A 235 23.58 14.20 -1.47
C PRO A 235 22.59 13.37 -0.65
N THR A 236 21.30 13.56 -0.94
CA THR A 236 20.17 12.83 -0.37
C THR A 236 19.81 11.57 -1.16
N GLU A 237 20.23 11.48 -2.42
CA GLU A 237 20.04 10.30 -3.28
C GLU A 237 21.38 9.65 -3.62
N ALA A 238 21.40 8.32 -3.61
CA ALA A 238 22.56 7.55 -4.04
C ALA A 238 22.80 7.78 -5.54
N PRO A 239 24.05 8.02 -5.98
CA PRO A 239 24.40 7.87 -7.39
C PRO A 239 23.98 6.49 -7.89
N ALA A 240 23.66 6.37 -9.18
CA ALA A 240 23.26 5.09 -9.78
C ALA A 240 24.29 3.99 -9.42
N PRO A 241 23.85 2.78 -9.00
CA PRO A 241 24.76 1.70 -8.69
C PRO A 241 25.56 1.34 -9.94
N ALA A 242 26.87 1.58 -9.91
CA ALA A 242 27.76 0.99 -10.89
C ALA A 242 27.84 -0.50 -10.59
N LYS A 243 27.65 -1.37 -11.58
CA LYS A 243 27.92 -2.82 -11.49
C LYS A 243 29.40 -3.05 -11.13
N GLN A 244 29.73 -3.01 -9.85
CA GLN A 244 31.06 -3.30 -9.33
C GLN A 244 30.93 -4.16 -8.08
N SER A 245 31.95 -5.00 -7.87
CA SER A 245 32.18 -5.81 -6.69
C SER A 245 31.99 -5.01 -5.38
N PRO A 246 31.68 -5.66 -4.24
CA PRO A 246 31.59 -4.98 -2.95
C PRO A 246 32.83 -4.11 -2.71
N PHE A 247 32.64 -2.80 -2.73
CA PHE A 247 33.69 -1.81 -2.54
C PHE A 247 33.57 -1.28 -1.12
N ASP A 248 34.54 -1.56 -0.25
CA ASP A 248 34.56 -1.02 1.11
C ASP A 248 35.28 0.33 1.11
N LEU A 249 34.52 1.43 1.27
CA LEU A 249 35.07 2.77 1.26
C LEU A 249 35.93 3.04 2.50
N GLY A 250 35.58 2.48 3.66
CA GLY A 250 36.33 2.67 4.90
C GLY A 250 37.73 2.05 4.81
N MET A 251 37.80 0.82 4.28
CA MET A 251 39.06 0.14 4.02
C MET A 251 39.91 0.91 2.98
N TRP A 252 39.28 1.39 1.90
CA TRP A 252 39.98 2.16 0.87
C TRP A 252 40.57 3.47 1.42
N LEU A 253 39.83 4.23 2.24
CA LEU A 253 40.33 5.46 2.85
C LEU A 253 41.55 5.18 3.75
N SER A 254 41.50 4.10 4.54
CA SER A 254 42.60 3.69 5.41
C SER A 254 43.84 3.25 4.63
N GLU A 255 43.67 2.45 3.57
CA GLU A 255 44.79 1.98 2.73
C GLU A 255 45.55 3.11 2.04
N HIS A 256 44.86 4.21 1.73
CA HIS A 256 45.44 5.37 1.04
C HIS A 256 45.87 6.49 2.00
N GLY A 257 45.87 6.23 3.32
CA GLY A 257 46.34 7.16 4.34
C GLY A 257 45.48 8.41 4.51
N ILE A 258 44.18 8.34 4.18
CA ILE A 258 43.24 9.45 4.37
C ILE A 258 42.60 9.30 5.74
N ALA A 259 42.96 10.18 6.67
CA ALA A 259 42.45 10.15 8.04
C ALA A 259 40.95 10.51 8.10
N VAL A 260 40.18 9.71 8.83
CA VAL A 260 38.75 9.89 9.06
C VAL A 260 38.54 10.37 10.50
N ARG A 261 37.98 11.57 10.64
CA ARG A 261 37.65 12.17 11.95
C ARG A 261 36.49 11.46 12.62
N GLY A 262 35.54 10.94 11.84
CA GLY A 262 34.41 10.16 12.35
C GLY A 262 33.52 9.57 11.26
N THR A 263 32.67 8.62 11.64
CA THR A 263 31.73 7.93 10.74
C THR A 263 30.30 7.99 11.27
N ARG A 264 29.31 8.12 10.39
CA ARG A 264 27.88 8.18 10.77
C ARG A 264 26.98 7.44 9.79
N PRO A 265 25.84 6.90 10.25
CA PRO A 265 24.79 6.46 9.34
C PRO A 265 24.27 7.64 8.50
N TRP A 266 24.13 7.45 7.19
CA TRP A 266 23.58 8.46 6.27
C TRP A 266 22.73 7.80 5.19
N GLN A 267 21.41 8.06 5.19
CA GLN A 267 20.47 7.52 4.19
C GLN A 267 20.59 5.99 3.98
N GLY A 268 20.75 5.24 5.08
CA GLY A 268 20.97 3.79 5.08
C GLY A 268 22.41 3.35 4.77
N GLY A 269 23.28 4.28 4.37
CA GLY A 269 24.71 4.07 4.13
C GLY A 269 25.58 4.65 5.25
N THR A 270 26.85 4.91 4.95
CA THR A 270 27.84 5.48 5.88
C THR A 270 28.46 6.75 5.32
N LEU A 271 28.42 7.84 6.09
CA LEU A 271 29.14 9.08 5.87
C LEU A 271 30.45 9.06 6.68
N TYR A 272 31.56 9.33 6.02
CA TYR A 272 32.90 9.49 6.55
C TYR A 272 33.27 10.97 6.51
N VAL A 273 33.48 11.57 7.68
CA VAL A 273 33.99 12.94 7.81
C VAL A 273 35.51 12.88 7.85
N LEU A 274 36.18 13.54 6.90
CA LEU A 274 37.63 13.46 6.76
C LEU A 274 38.31 14.48 7.68
N GLU A 275 39.48 14.14 8.21
CA GLU A 275 40.22 15.01 9.12
C GLU A 275 40.84 16.21 8.40
N ASP A 276 41.40 15.98 7.21
CA ASP A 276 41.95 17.01 6.32
C ASP A 276 41.25 16.98 4.95
N CYS A 277 41.22 18.12 4.26
CA CYS A 277 40.66 18.17 2.92
C CYS A 277 41.65 17.63 1.87
N PRO A 278 41.35 16.49 1.21
CA PRO A 278 42.25 15.93 0.19
C PRO A 278 42.25 16.75 -1.10
N PHE A 279 41.33 17.72 -1.23
CA PHE A 279 41.15 18.53 -2.43
C PHE A 279 41.90 19.86 -2.37
N SER A 280 42.18 20.41 -1.18
CA SER A 280 42.83 21.70 -0.96
C SER A 280 43.51 21.76 0.42
N GLY A 281 44.72 22.33 0.50
CA GLY A 281 45.42 22.58 1.76
C GLY A 281 45.05 23.90 2.46
N ALA A 282 44.02 24.62 1.96
CA ALA A 282 43.61 25.90 2.53
C ALA A 282 42.74 25.78 3.78
N HIS A 283 42.25 24.58 4.08
CA HIS A 283 41.42 24.27 5.24
C HIS A 283 41.65 22.83 5.68
N HIS A 284 41.43 22.59 6.98
CA HIS A 284 41.64 21.31 7.66
C HIS A 284 40.30 20.70 8.08
N ASP A 285 39.23 21.02 7.36
CA ASP A 285 37.87 20.62 7.71
C ASP A 285 36.94 20.62 6.49
N GLY A 286 35.81 19.95 6.63
CA GLY A 286 34.69 20.02 5.69
C GLY A 286 34.72 19.10 4.48
N ALA A 287 35.78 18.30 4.32
CA ALA A 287 35.78 17.20 3.36
C ALA A 287 35.06 15.97 3.91
N PHE A 288 34.33 15.27 3.03
CA PHE A 288 33.54 14.10 3.38
C PHE A 288 33.50 13.08 2.24
N ALA A 289 33.21 11.83 2.59
CA ALA A 289 32.92 10.76 1.65
C ALA A 289 31.73 9.94 2.15
N ILE A 290 30.83 9.53 1.27
CA ILE A 290 29.60 8.79 1.57
C ILE A 290 29.62 7.51 0.78
N GLN A 291 29.37 6.40 1.44
CA GLN A 291 29.04 5.13 0.83
C GLN A 291 27.55 4.84 1.05
N PHE A 292 26.78 4.77 -0.03
CA PHE A 292 25.35 4.46 0.01
C PHE A 292 25.11 2.94 0.18
N PRO A 293 23.89 2.49 0.58
CA PRO A 293 23.56 1.06 0.66
C PRO A 293 23.79 0.31 -0.65
N SER A 294 23.66 1.01 -1.78
CA SER A 294 23.87 0.49 -3.13
C SER A 294 25.35 0.25 -3.49
N GLY A 295 26.29 0.63 -2.62
CA GLY A 295 27.73 0.61 -2.89
C GLY A 295 28.23 1.83 -3.68
N ALA A 296 27.34 2.74 -4.11
CA ALA A 296 27.74 3.99 -4.73
C ALA A 296 28.50 4.89 -3.76
N VAL A 297 29.52 5.59 -4.26
CA VAL A 297 30.36 6.49 -3.45
C VAL A 297 30.23 7.93 -3.92
N HIS A 298 30.09 8.85 -2.96
CA HIS A 298 30.17 10.29 -3.19
C HIS A 298 31.23 10.91 -2.30
N ALA A 299 32.17 11.65 -2.87
CA ALA A 299 33.16 12.39 -2.09
C ALA A 299 33.11 13.87 -2.46
N GLY A 300 33.27 14.76 -1.50
CA GLY A 300 33.19 16.19 -1.72
C GLY A 300 33.74 17.00 -0.56
N CYS A 301 33.66 18.32 -0.68
CA CYS A 301 33.94 19.24 0.41
C CYS A 301 32.94 20.38 0.38
N HIS A 302 32.40 20.77 1.54
CA HIS A 302 31.32 21.76 1.64
C HIS A 302 31.79 23.22 1.48
N HIS A 303 33.10 23.47 1.42
CA HIS A 303 33.65 24.80 1.14
C HIS A 303 33.41 25.21 -0.32
N ALA A 304 32.98 26.45 -0.54
CA ALA A 304 32.73 26.98 -1.88
C ALA A 304 34.00 26.91 -2.77
N SER A 305 35.17 27.17 -2.20
CA SER A 305 36.47 27.05 -2.88
C SER A 305 36.82 25.62 -3.32
N CYS A 306 36.13 24.61 -2.78
CA CYS A 306 36.28 23.20 -3.15
C CYS A 306 35.06 22.62 -3.88
N GLY A 307 34.18 23.48 -4.38
CA GLY A 307 33.01 23.08 -5.16
C GLY A 307 31.73 22.87 -4.35
N GLY A 308 31.69 23.20 -3.06
CA GLY A 308 30.45 23.31 -2.29
C GLY A 308 29.58 22.04 -2.26
N GLY A 309 30.19 20.87 -2.04
CA GLY A 309 29.48 19.59 -1.91
C GLY A 309 29.33 18.79 -3.21
N VAL A 310 29.78 19.32 -4.34
CA VAL A 310 29.76 18.62 -5.65
C VAL A 310 30.54 17.31 -5.59
N GLN A 311 30.08 16.32 -6.37
CA GLN A 311 30.71 15.00 -6.50
C GLN A 311 32.13 15.11 -7.07
N ARG A 312 33.10 14.61 -6.31
CA ARG A 312 34.55 14.60 -6.61
C ARG A 312 35.19 13.24 -6.36
N TRP A 313 34.39 12.17 -6.23
CA TRP A 313 34.89 10.81 -6.09
C TRP A 313 35.87 10.39 -7.21
N PRO A 314 35.62 10.67 -8.51
CA PRO A 314 36.59 10.36 -9.57
C PRO A 314 37.93 11.06 -9.37
N GLU A 315 37.92 12.32 -8.93
CA GLU A 315 39.14 13.10 -8.68
C GLU A 315 39.92 12.57 -7.47
N LEU A 316 39.21 12.17 -6.41
CA LEU A 316 39.82 11.55 -5.23
C LEU A 316 40.48 10.22 -5.60
N ARG A 317 39.80 9.35 -6.36
CA ARG A 317 40.40 8.10 -6.85
C ARG A 317 41.60 8.37 -7.75
N ASP A 318 41.51 9.35 -8.64
CA ASP A 318 42.62 9.71 -9.51
C ASP A 318 43.87 10.10 -8.69
N ARG A 319 43.73 10.94 -7.66
CA ARG A 319 44.89 11.39 -6.86
C ARG A 319 45.61 10.24 -6.15
N PHE A 320 44.88 9.20 -5.73
CA PHE A 320 45.40 8.16 -4.86
C PHE A 320 45.57 6.78 -5.53
N GLU A 321 45.01 6.52 -6.72
CA GLU A 321 45.19 5.24 -7.44
C GLU A 321 46.39 5.19 -8.41
N PRO A 322 47.09 4.04 -8.53
CA PRO A 322 48.22 3.85 -9.45
C PRO A 322 47.88 3.98 -10.94
N ARG A 323 48.83 4.50 -11.75
CA ARG A 323 48.71 4.75 -13.21
C ARG A 323 48.27 3.55 -14.05
N GLU A 324 48.63 2.31 -13.68
CA GLU A 324 48.30 1.11 -14.45
C GLU A 324 46.79 0.75 -14.39
N LYS A 325 46.15 0.94 -13.23
CA LYS A 325 44.69 0.73 -13.07
C LYS A 325 43.86 1.79 -13.79
N ARG A 326 44.38 3.03 -13.92
CA ARG A 326 43.78 4.13 -14.72
C ARG A 326 43.68 3.79 -16.22
N ALA A 327 44.68 3.10 -16.78
CA ALA A 327 44.75 2.79 -18.21
C ALA A 327 43.76 1.69 -18.66
N GLN A 328 43.48 0.71 -17.81
CA GLN A 328 42.50 -0.36 -18.09
C GLN A 328 41.05 0.14 -18.09
N ARG A 329 40.75 1.22 -17.36
CA ARG A 329 39.37 1.72 -17.19
C ARG A 329 38.90 2.60 -18.37
N ARG A 330 39.77 3.45 -18.93
CA ARG A 330 39.47 4.24 -20.14
C ARG A 330 39.17 3.38 -21.38
N LYS A 331 39.66 2.13 -21.42
CA LYS A 331 39.37 1.16 -22.48
C LYS A 331 38.00 0.48 -22.35
N ARG A 332 37.28 0.70 -21.23
CA ARG A 332 35.98 0.10 -20.90
C ARG A 332 34.79 1.05 -21.12
N GLU A 333 35.02 2.33 -21.40
CA GLU A 333 33.97 3.37 -21.55
C GLU A 333 33.49 3.62 -22.99
N GLU A 334 34.17 3.09 -24.01
CA GLU A 334 33.63 3.01 -25.38
C GLU A 334 33.17 1.58 -25.64
N VAL A 335 31.86 1.32 -25.50
CA VAL A 335 31.26 0.01 -25.79
C VAL A 335 30.31 0.17 -26.99
N PRO A 336 30.50 -0.56 -28.11
CA PRO A 336 29.53 -0.66 -29.19
C PRO A 336 28.27 -1.41 -28.72
N PRO A 337 27.12 -1.30 -29.42
CA PRO A 337 25.88 -1.95 -29.00
C PRO A 337 26.08 -3.47 -28.79
N PRO A 338 25.41 -4.06 -27.80
CA PRO A 338 25.62 -5.46 -27.45
C PRO A 338 25.27 -6.36 -28.64
N PRO A 339 26.10 -7.38 -28.94
CA PRO A 339 25.76 -8.38 -29.94
C PRO A 339 24.51 -9.15 -29.49
N PRO A 340 23.71 -9.69 -30.44
CA PRO A 340 22.58 -10.54 -30.12
C PRO A 340 23.03 -11.74 -29.26
N PRO A 341 22.18 -12.23 -28.35
CA PRO A 341 22.54 -13.34 -27.48
C PRO A 341 22.99 -14.56 -28.31
N PRO A 342 23.96 -15.34 -27.80
CA PRO A 342 24.44 -16.52 -28.49
C PRO A 342 23.27 -17.47 -28.76
N SER A 343 23.16 -17.95 -30.00
CA SER A 343 22.16 -18.96 -30.37
C SER A 343 22.31 -20.19 -29.45
N PRO A 344 21.20 -20.82 -29.02
CA PRO A 344 21.26 -22.00 -28.17
C PRO A 344 22.12 -23.08 -28.81
N ALA A 345 22.75 -23.92 -27.97
CA ALA A 345 23.52 -25.07 -28.45
C ALA A 345 22.67 -25.87 -29.47
N PRO A 346 23.24 -26.32 -30.61
CA PRO A 346 22.46 -26.94 -31.69
C PRO A 346 21.55 -28.07 -31.21
N GLU A 347 22.04 -28.90 -30.29
CA GLU A 347 21.28 -30.00 -29.67
C GLU A 347 20.02 -29.50 -28.94
N VAL A 348 20.12 -28.47 -28.11
CA VAL A 348 18.98 -27.91 -27.36
C VAL A 348 17.90 -27.36 -28.30
N ARG A 349 18.32 -26.76 -29.42
CA ARG A 349 17.41 -26.22 -30.43
C ARG A 349 16.68 -27.33 -31.18
N GLU A 350 17.34 -28.45 -31.48
CA GLU A 350 16.72 -29.63 -32.11
C GLU A 350 15.62 -30.21 -31.23
N TRP A 351 15.89 -30.40 -29.94
CA TRP A 351 14.89 -30.88 -28.97
C TRP A 351 13.69 -29.92 -28.85
N ALA A 352 13.94 -28.61 -28.78
CA ALA A 352 12.86 -27.61 -28.75
C ALA A 352 11.99 -27.68 -30.02
N MET A 353 12.60 -27.92 -31.19
CA MET A 353 11.88 -28.08 -32.45
C MET A 353 11.06 -29.38 -32.49
N GLU A 354 11.57 -30.48 -31.95
CA GLU A 354 10.82 -31.74 -31.83
C GLU A 354 9.57 -31.57 -30.97
N ILE A 355 9.68 -30.88 -29.83
CA ILE A 355 8.53 -30.55 -28.97
C ILE A 355 7.50 -29.72 -29.74
N LEU A 356 7.95 -28.72 -30.49
CA LEU A 356 7.08 -27.82 -31.25
C LEU A 356 6.38 -28.50 -32.43
N THR A 357 7.01 -29.50 -33.05
CA THR A 357 6.50 -30.18 -34.26
C THR A 357 5.68 -31.43 -33.97
N ALA A 358 6.07 -32.22 -32.96
CA ALA A 358 5.45 -33.51 -32.66
C ALA A 358 4.98 -33.66 -31.20
N GLY A 359 5.42 -32.79 -30.29
CA GLY A 359 5.08 -32.82 -28.88
C GLY A 359 3.91 -31.91 -28.47
N ASP A 360 3.72 -31.77 -27.17
CA ASP A 360 2.81 -30.80 -26.56
C ASP A 360 3.64 -29.70 -25.87
N PRO A 361 3.85 -28.55 -26.53
CA PRO A 361 4.68 -27.47 -26.00
C PRO A 361 4.09 -26.85 -24.74
N LEU A 362 2.75 -26.75 -24.63
CA LEU A 362 2.11 -26.21 -23.44
C LEU A 362 2.38 -27.14 -22.25
N ARG A 363 2.14 -28.44 -22.40
CA ARG A 363 2.41 -29.41 -21.34
C ARG A 363 3.88 -29.41 -20.92
N PHE A 364 4.83 -29.37 -21.86
CA PHE A 364 6.24 -29.32 -21.54
C PHE A 364 6.62 -28.12 -20.67
N LEU A 365 6.14 -26.91 -21.04
CA LEU A 365 6.38 -25.69 -20.27
C LEU A 365 5.74 -25.74 -18.87
N LEU A 366 4.55 -26.33 -18.75
CA LEU A 366 3.87 -26.53 -17.48
C LEU A 366 4.56 -27.59 -16.60
N ASP A 367 5.06 -28.67 -17.18
CA ASP A 367 5.77 -29.71 -16.45
C ASP A 367 7.11 -29.16 -15.91
N ALA A 368 7.84 -28.36 -16.70
CA ALA A 368 9.04 -27.65 -16.26
C ALA A 368 8.72 -26.64 -15.13
N PHE A 369 7.59 -25.93 -15.23
CA PHE A 369 7.13 -25.03 -14.15
C PHE A 369 6.83 -25.81 -12.86
N ASN A 370 6.15 -26.94 -12.97
CA ASN A 370 5.70 -27.76 -11.84
C ASN A 370 6.83 -28.44 -11.05
N ARG A 371 8.05 -28.49 -11.62
CA ARG A 371 9.23 -29.03 -10.94
C ARG A 371 9.74 -28.14 -9.81
N GLU A 372 9.60 -26.82 -9.96
CA GLU A 372 9.95 -25.87 -8.90
C GLU A 372 8.69 -25.37 -8.17
N HIS A 373 7.58 -25.17 -8.88
CA HIS A 373 6.36 -24.59 -8.32
C HIS A 373 5.22 -25.62 -8.31
N VAL A 374 4.87 -26.14 -7.15
CA VAL A 374 3.79 -27.13 -7.03
C VAL A 374 2.44 -26.47 -7.23
N GLY A 375 1.59 -26.98 -8.13
CA GLY A 375 0.18 -26.57 -8.26
C GLY A 375 -0.03 -25.35 -9.17
N ASP A 376 -1.11 -24.60 -8.93
CA ASP A 376 -1.41 -23.33 -9.61
C ASP A 376 -1.41 -23.38 -11.16
N ARG A 377 -1.88 -24.50 -11.71
CA ARG A 377 -1.88 -24.78 -13.16
C ARG A 377 -2.50 -23.66 -14.00
N ILE A 378 -3.64 -23.09 -13.58
CA ILE A 378 -4.32 -22.02 -14.33
C ILE A 378 -3.46 -20.74 -14.35
N VAL A 379 -2.76 -20.43 -13.26
CA VAL A 379 -1.82 -19.30 -13.21
C VAL A 379 -0.71 -19.52 -14.23
N ALA A 380 -0.09 -20.70 -14.23
CA ALA A 380 0.96 -21.06 -15.19
C ALA A 380 0.47 -21.00 -16.65
N GLU A 381 -0.73 -21.53 -16.94
CA GLU A 381 -1.35 -21.46 -18.26
C GLU A 381 -1.56 -20.00 -18.71
N CYS A 382 -2.08 -19.13 -17.84
CA CYS A 382 -2.24 -17.71 -18.16
C CYS A 382 -0.89 -17.01 -18.42
N LEU A 383 0.17 -17.34 -17.68
CA LEU A 383 1.51 -16.78 -17.91
C LEU A 383 2.10 -17.25 -19.25
N VAL A 384 1.93 -18.53 -19.61
CA VAL A 384 2.35 -19.06 -20.92
C VAL A 384 1.59 -18.38 -22.06
N MET A 385 0.26 -18.24 -21.94
CA MET A 385 -0.55 -17.54 -22.96
C MET A 385 -0.16 -16.06 -23.07
N SER A 386 0.20 -15.43 -21.95
CA SER A 386 0.75 -14.07 -21.92
C SER A 386 2.02 -13.95 -22.77
N LEU A 387 2.99 -14.85 -22.60
CA LEU A 387 4.22 -14.87 -23.40
C LEU A 387 3.96 -15.12 -24.88
N ALA A 388 3.11 -16.10 -25.20
CA ALA A 388 2.75 -16.42 -26.57
C ALA A 388 2.10 -15.22 -27.29
N SER A 389 1.26 -14.44 -26.60
CA SER A 389 0.63 -13.25 -27.19
C SER A 389 1.64 -12.23 -27.76
N GLN A 390 2.89 -12.22 -27.27
CA GLN A 390 3.91 -11.30 -27.77
C GLN A 390 4.27 -11.53 -29.26
N SER A 391 4.19 -12.77 -29.75
CA SER A 391 4.56 -13.12 -31.13
C SER A 391 3.35 -13.26 -32.07
N VAL A 392 2.12 -13.01 -31.60
CA VAL A 392 0.92 -13.00 -32.46
C VAL A 392 0.70 -11.61 -33.03
N GLU A 393 0.62 -11.44 -34.35
CA GLU A 393 0.48 -10.12 -34.96
C GLU A 393 -0.84 -9.42 -34.57
N ASN A 394 -1.95 -10.16 -34.63
CA ASN A 394 -3.31 -9.63 -34.51
C ASN A 394 -3.94 -9.83 -33.11
N THR A 395 -3.12 -9.82 -32.04
CA THR A 395 -3.60 -9.82 -30.63
C THR A 395 -3.53 -8.43 -29.99
N ASN A 396 -4.33 -8.21 -28.95
CA ASN A 396 -4.24 -7.00 -28.12
C ASN A 396 -3.39 -7.19 -26.86
N GLY A 397 -2.74 -8.36 -26.73
CA GLY A 397 -1.87 -8.68 -25.60
C GLY A 397 -2.64 -9.28 -24.44
N LEU A 398 -2.01 -10.25 -23.78
CA LEU A 398 -2.54 -10.90 -22.58
C LEU A 398 -1.65 -10.51 -21.40
N HIS A 399 -2.20 -9.73 -20.47
CA HIS A 399 -1.54 -9.30 -19.24
C HIS A 399 -2.09 -10.11 -18.07
N VAL A 400 -1.29 -10.42 -17.05
CA VAL A 400 -1.69 -11.32 -15.96
C VAL A 400 -1.61 -10.62 -14.61
N SER A 401 -2.68 -10.71 -13.82
CA SER A 401 -2.68 -10.32 -12.42
C SER A 401 -3.00 -11.53 -11.54
N VAL A 402 -2.03 -11.90 -10.71
CA VAL A 402 -2.12 -12.98 -9.74
C VAL A 402 -2.46 -12.38 -8.38
N SER A 403 -3.53 -12.88 -7.77
CA SER A 403 -4.01 -12.40 -6.46
C SER A 403 -4.19 -13.56 -5.47
N GLY A 404 -4.06 -13.26 -4.18
CA GLY A 404 -4.14 -14.24 -3.09
C GLY A 404 -3.41 -13.79 -1.84
N THR A 405 -3.51 -14.57 -0.76
CA THR A 405 -2.95 -14.21 0.54
C THR A 405 -1.41 -14.19 0.56
N SER A 406 -0.80 -13.40 1.46
CA SER A 406 0.65 -13.27 1.53
C SER A 406 1.32 -14.60 1.92
N GLY A 407 2.49 -14.88 1.32
CA GLY A 407 3.24 -16.12 1.60
C GLY A 407 2.79 -17.37 0.82
N LYS A 408 1.73 -17.30 0.01
CA LYS A 408 1.17 -18.45 -0.73
C LYS A 408 1.78 -18.72 -2.11
N GLY A 409 2.91 -18.09 -2.43
CA GLY A 409 3.66 -18.42 -3.65
C GLY A 409 3.36 -17.60 -4.91
N LYS A 410 2.65 -16.47 -4.83
CA LYS A 410 2.34 -15.62 -6.01
C LYS A 410 3.58 -15.16 -6.77
N SER A 411 4.50 -14.56 -6.03
CA SER A 411 5.78 -14.07 -6.52
C SER A 411 6.65 -15.23 -7.00
N HIS A 412 6.58 -16.36 -6.29
CA HIS A 412 7.26 -17.60 -6.65
C HIS A 412 6.80 -18.13 -8.01
N ALA A 413 5.49 -18.26 -8.25
CA ALA A 413 4.93 -18.68 -9.54
C ALA A 413 5.43 -17.79 -10.69
N CYS A 414 5.28 -16.46 -10.56
CA CYS A 414 5.75 -15.54 -11.60
C CYS A 414 7.27 -15.65 -11.85
N THR A 415 8.07 -15.82 -10.79
CA THR A 415 9.53 -15.90 -10.87
C THR A 415 9.97 -17.22 -11.50
N THR A 416 9.35 -18.35 -11.14
CA THR A 416 9.57 -19.67 -11.74
C THR A 416 9.28 -19.65 -13.24
N MET A 417 8.15 -19.06 -13.67
CA MET A 417 7.87 -18.92 -15.09
C MET A 417 8.87 -17.98 -15.79
N LEU A 418 9.30 -16.90 -15.13
CA LEU A 418 10.29 -15.96 -15.67
C LEU A 418 11.67 -16.62 -15.92
N LYS A 419 12.01 -17.70 -15.21
CA LYS A 419 13.24 -18.49 -15.46
C LYS A 419 13.25 -19.14 -16.85
N GLN A 420 12.07 -19.51 -17.37
CA GLN A 420 11.88 -20.09 -18.71
C GLN A 420 12.01 -19.05 -19.83
N VAL A 421 11.80 -17.77 -19.54
CA VAL A 421 11.88 -16.69 -20.53
C VAL A 421 13.34 -16.40 -20.89
N PRO A 422 13.69 -16.25 -22.18
CA PRO A 422 15.06 -15.92 -22.58
C PRO A 422 15.51 -14.57 -22.00
N GLU A 423 16.80 -14.46 -21.66
CA GLU A 423 17.33 -13.33 -20.88
C GLU A 423 17.09 -11.96 -21.51
N GLY A 424 17.12 -11.88 -22.84
CA GLY A 424 16.86 -10.65 -23.58
C GLY A 424 15.41 -10.16 -23.59
N TYR A 425 14.48 -10.95 -23.05
CA TYR A 425 13.04 -10.62 -22.98
C TYR A 425 12.51 -10.57 -21.54
N ARG A 426 13.36 -10.72 -20.53
CA ARG A 426 12.97 -10.60 -19.11
C ARG A 426 13.76 -9.49 -18.43
N MET A 427 13.11 -8.80 -17.50
CA MET A 427 13.84 -7.97 -16.53
C MET A 427 14.34 -8.83 -15.38
N ALA A 428 15.59 -8.62 -14.96
CA ALA A 428 16.15 -9.32 -13.80
C ALA A 428 15.56 -8.73 -12.50
N GLY A 429 14.87 -9.58 -11.72
CA GLY A 429 14.27 -9.20 -10.44
C GLY A 429 12.90 -8.52 -10.55
N SER A 430 12.30 -8.21 -9.40
CA SER A 430 11.04 -7.46 -9.34
C SER A 430 11.26 -5.97 -9.61
N VAL A 431 10.31 -5.36 -10.32
CA VAL A 431 10.39 -3.95 -10.74
C VAL A 431 9.67 -3.08 -9.70
N SER A 432 10.33 -2.03 -9.22
CA SER A 432 9.69 -1.03 -8.35
C SER A 432 8.89 -0.01 -9.16
N ASN A 433 7.95 0.71 -8.52
CA ASN A 433 7.08 1.69 -9.19
C ASN A 433 7.82 2.70 -10.09
N LYS A 434 9.07 3.06 -9.74
CA LYS A 434 9.85 4.05 -10.49
C LYS A 434 10.92 3.46 -11.40
N ALA A 435 11.22 2.17 -11.31
CA ALA A 435 12.34 1.55 -12.04
C ALA A 435 12.19 1.66 -13.57
N LEU A 436 10.96 1.60 -14.09
CA LEU A 436 10.69 1.75 -15.53
C LEU A 436 11.10 3.12 -16.10
N TYR A 437 11.10 4.18 -15.28
CA TYR A 437 11.47 5.52 -15.73
C TYR A 437 12.99 5.73 -15.87
N TYR A 438 13.80 4.78 -15.37
CA TYR A 438 15.26 4.85 -15.39
C TYR A 438 15.89 3.75 -16.25
N HIS A 439 15.08 2.94 -16.93
CA HIS A 439 15.55 1.88 -17.79
C HIS A 439 15.69 2.39 -19.23
N GLU A 440 16.92 2.61 -19.70
CA GLU A 440 17.17 3.20 -21.03
C GLU A 440 17.13 2.16 -22.18
N GLU A 441 17.17 0.86 -21.86
CA GLU A 441 17.36 -0.23 -22.84
C GLU A 441 16.26 -1.32 -22.74
N LEU A 442 14.97 -0.94 -22.85
CA LEU A 442 13.88 -1.93 -22.92
C LEU A 442 13.71 -2.45 -24.36
N ARG A 443 13.55 -3.77 -24.50
CA ARG A 443 13.30 -4.43 -25.80
C ARG A 443 11.81 -4.66 -26.03
N ALA A 444 11.38 -4.66 -27.30
CA ALA A 444 10.06 -5.14 -27.67
C ALA A 444 9.84 -6.58 -27.17
N GLY A 445 8.66 -6.86 -26.61
CA GLY A 445 8.38 -8.17 -26.04
C GLY A 445 9.01 -8.43 -24.66
N THR A 446 9.40 -7.39 -23.92
CA THR A 446 9.88 -7.54 -22.54
C THR A 446 8.75 -7.95 -21.59
N VAL A 447 9.04 -8.82 -20.64
CA VAL A 447 8.14 -9.23 -19.54
C VAL A 447 8.46 -8.42 -18.29
N PHE A 448 7.47 -7.71 -17.75
CA PHE A 448 7.58 -6.97 -16.50
C PHE A 448 6.95 -7.75 -15.35
N LEU A 449 7.71 -8.00 -14.29
CA LEU A 449 7.22 -8.59 -13.04
C LEU A 449 7.20 -7.53 -11.94
N PHE A 450 6.01 -7.20 -11.44
CA PHE A 450 5.81 -6.36 -10.26
C PHE A 450 5.31 -7.21 -9.10
N ASP A 451 5.99 -7.14 -7.98
CA ASP A 451 5.72 -7.96 -6.80
C ASP A 451 5.38 -7.11 -5.58
N ASP A 452 4.20 -7.36 -5.02
CA ASP A 452 3.69 -6.75 -3.78
C ASP A 452 3.69 -5.20 -3.78
N VAL A 453 3.42 -4.60 -4.94
CA VAL A 453 3.47 -3.15 -5.12
C VAL A 453 2.06 -2.55 -5.20
N SER A 454 1.73 -1.62 -4.29
CA SER A 454 0.65 -0.66 -4.55
C SER A 454 1.07 0.23 -5.72
N LEU A 455 0.48 0.02 -6.90
CA LEU A 455 0.78 0.78 -8.12
C LEU A 455 0.53 2.28 -7.86
N SER A 456 1.54 3.11 -8.08
CA SER A 456 1.36 4.57 -8.03
C SER A 456 0.47 5.05 -9.17
N ASP A 457 -0.25 6.16 -8.98
CA ASP A 457 -1.16 6.73 -10.00
C ASP A 457 -0.46 6.90 -11.37
N ASP A 458 0.77 7.43 -11.38
CA ASP A 458 1.59 7.56 -12.59
C ASP A 458 1.82 6.22 -13.31
N LEU A 459 2.09 5.15 -12.56
CA LEU A 459 2.34 3.82 -13.13
C LEU A 459 1.03 3.17 -13.59
N GLN A 460 -0.09 3.43 -12.91
CA GLN A 460 -1.41 3.00 -13.38
C GLN A 460 -1.73 3.64 -14.74
N GLU A 461 -1.38 4.90 -14.95
CA GLU A 461 -1.54 5.57 -16.25
C GLU A 461 -0.62 4.98 -17.33
N VAL A 462 0.64 4.67 -16.99
CA VAL A 462 1.55 3.93 -17.91
C VAL A 462 0.94 2.59 -18.28
N LEU A 463 0.42 1.83 -17.30
CA LEU A 463 -0.17 0.51 -17.52
C LEU A 463 -1.46 0.59 -18.36
N LYS A 464 -2.33 1.58 -18.12
CA LYS A 464 -3.52 1.85 -18.95
C LYS A 464 -3.13 2.14 -20.40
N ALA A 465 -2.10 2.95 -20.62
CA ALA A 465 -1.61 3.27 -21.95
C ALA A 465 -0.98 2.05 -22.64
N ALA A 466 -0.17 1.26 -21.91
CA ALA A 466 0.54 0.10 -22.44
C ALA A 466 -0.41 -1.03 -22.83
N THR A 467 -1.37 -1.33 -21.96
CA THR A 467 -2.39 -2.36 -22.22
C THR A 467 -3.37 -1.96 -23.33
N ALA A 468 -3.64 -0.67 -23.52
CA ALA A 468 -4.48 -0.20 -24.62
C ALA A 468 -3.74 -0.19 -25.98
N ASN A 469 -2.43 0.04 -25.97
CA ASN A 469 -1.59 0.19 -27.17
C ASN A 469 -0.54 -0.90 -27.29
N PHE A 470 -0.91 -2.15 -27.01
CA PHE A 470 0.03 -3.28 -26.99
C PHE A 470 0.88 -3.44 -28.26
N ARG A 471 0.38 -3.04 -29.42
CA ARG A 471 1.10 -3.16 -30.71
C ARG A 471 2.01 -1.96 -31.04
N GLN A 472 2.06 -0.96 -30.17
CA GLN A 472 2.79 0.29 -30.41
C GLN A 472 3.67 0.63 -29.21
N ARG A 473 4.76 1.35 -29.48
CA ARG A 473 5.55 1.98 -28.42
C ARG A 473 4.71 3.08 -27.78
N ILE A 474 4.74 3.14 -26.45
CA ILE A 474 4.16 4.25 -25.69
C ILE A 474 5.25 5.12 -25.07
N GLU A 475 4.96 6.41 -24.96
CA GLU A 475 5.75 7.35 -24.18
C GLU A 475 4.84 8.02 -23.14
N HIS A 476 5.17 7.84 -21.87
CA HIS A 476 4.48 8.50 -20.78
C HIS A 476 5.40 9.57 -20.18
N ARG A 477 4.93 10.82 -20.17
CA ARG A 477 5.68 11.97 -19.67
C ARG A 477 5.13 12.35 -18.30
N THR A 478 5.97 12.24 -17.27
CA THR A 478 5.65 12.73 -15.92
C THR A 478 6.64 13.82 -15.51
N VAL A 479 6.29 14.54 -14.47
CA VAL A 479 7.12 15.59 -13.88
C VAL A 479 7.63 15.08 -12.54
N THR A 480 8.96 14.96 -12.41
CA THR A 480 9.59 14.59 -11.13
C THR A 480 9.33 15.67 -10.08
N ALA A 481 9.55 15.34 -8.80
CA ALA A 481 9.45 16.29 -7.69
C ALA A 481 10.29 17.58 -7.92
N ASP A 482 11.39 17.46 -8.67
CA ASP A 482 12.28 18.56 -9.06
C ASP A 482 11.78 19.39 -10.26
N ARG A 483 10.54 19.17 -10.70
CA ARG A 483 9.94 19.78 -11.91
C ARG A 483 10.70 19.49 -13.20
N LYS A 484 11.51 18.42 -13.24
CA LYS A 484 12.17 17.96 -14.46
C LYS A 484 11.26 16.98 -15.20
N LEU A 485 11.15 17.17 -16.51
CA LEU A 485 10.45 16.25 -17.40
C LEU A 485 11.14 14.89 -17.37
N GLN A 486 10.40 13.85 -16.99
CA GLN A 486 10.86 12.46 -17.06
C GLN A 486 9.95 11.69 -18.03
N VAL A 487 10.56 10.93 -18.93
CA VAL A 487 9.83 10.19 -19.97
C VAL A 487 10.05 8.71 -19.77
N CYS A 488 8.99 7.99 -19.42
CA CYS A 488 8.96 6.53 -19.46
C CYS A 488 8.64 6.08 -20.89
N ARG A 489 9.49 5.22 -21.45
CA ARG A 489 9.33 4.67 -22.80
C ARG A 489 9.14 3.17 -22.70
N ILE A 490 7.96 2.68 -23.06
CA ILE A 490 7.68 1.24 -23.09
C ILE A 490 7.59 0.80 -24.56
N PRO A 491 8.45 -0.14 -25.00
CA PRO A 491 8.38 -0.72 -26.34
C PRO A 491 7.06 -1.45 -26.60
N ASP A 492 6.80 -1.76 -27.88
CA ASP A 492 5.64 -2.56 -28.25
C ASP A 492 5.73 -3.98 -27.67
N ARG A 493 4.55 -4.58 -27.47
CA ARG A 493 4.33 -6.00 -27.15
C ARG A 493 4.90 -6.46 -25.81
N CYS A 494 5.19 -5.52 -24.91
CA CYS A 494 5.60 -5.85 -23.55
C CYS A 494 4.39 -6.36 -22.74
N VAL A 495 4.59 -7.43 -21.98
CA VAL A 495 3.55 -8.02 -21.11
C VAL A 495 3.83 -7.70 -19.65
N TRP A 496 2.76 -7.68 -18.86
CA TRP A 496 2.79 -7.20 -17.49
C TRP A 496 2.23 -8.28 -16.58
N TRP A 497 3.04 -8.72 -15.63
CA TRP A 497 2.71 -9.69 -14.60
C TRP A 497 2.70 -8.99 -13.23
N LEU A 498 1.55 -8.98 -12.59
CA LEU A 498 1.35 -8.33 -11.29
C LEU A 498 1.03 -9.38 -10.22
N ALA A 499 1.91 -9.55 -9.23
CA ALA A 499 1.65 -10.34 -8.04
C ALA A 499 1.21 -9.40 -6.89
N ARG A 500 -0.04 -9.50 -6.45
CA ARG A 500 -0.62 -8.58 -5.45
C ARG A 500 -1.29 -9.29 -4.27
N VAL A 501 -1.15 -8.73 -3.07
CA VAL A 501 -2.00 -9.07 -1.92
C VAL A 501 -3.39 -8.49 -2.17
N GLU A 502 -4.44 -9.22 -1.79
CA GLU A 502 -5.85 -8.90 -2.07
C GLU A 502 -6.19 -7.43 -1.76
N ASP A 503 -6.22 -6.61 -2.80
CA ASP A 503 -6.73 -5.24 -2.78
C ASP A 503 -7.52 -5.05 -4.09
N PRO A 504 -8.78 -4.60 -4.06
CA PRO A 504 -9.57 -4.22 -5.23
C PRO A 504 -8.99 -3.01 -6.00
N GLY A 505 -7.73 -3.06 -6.45
CA GLY A 505 -7.12 -1.98 -7.25
C GLY A 505 -7.94 -1.59 -8.48
N ASP A 506 -7.80 -0.33 -8.94
CA ASP A 506 -8.53 0.34 -10.03
C ASP A 506 -9.14 -0.63 -11.06
N ASP A 507 -10.46 -0.78 -10.99
CA ASP A 507 -11.27 -1.67 -11.84
C ASP A 507 -10.96 -1.49 -13.33
N GLN A 508 -10.55 -0.28 -13.77
CA GLN A 508 -10.26 -0.06 -15.18
C GLN A 508 -9.04 -0.83 -15.68
N VAL A 509 -7.96 -0.89 -14.89
CA VAL A 509 -6.73 -1.61 -15.25
C VAL A 509 -6.99 -3.11 -15.22
N MET A 510 -7.64 -3.58 -14.15
CA MET A 510 -7.97 -5.00 -13.96
C MET A 510 -8.93 -5.54 -15.02
N ASN A 511 -9.79 -4.68 -15.56
CA ASN A 511 -10.64 -5.00 -16.72
C ASN A 511 -9.86 -5.22 -18.04
N ARG A 512 -8.53 -5.05 -18.04
CA ARG A 512 -7.65 -5.26 -19.20
C ARG A 512 -6.65 -6.41 -18.98
N MET A 513 -6.71 -7.10 -17.84
CA MET A 513 -5.80 -8.19 -17.46
C MET A 513 -6.58 -9.48 -17.18
N LEU A 514 -5.92 -10.62 -17.36
CA LEU A 514 -6.35 -11.92 -16.88
C LEU A 514 -6.17 -11.94 -15.36
N THR A 515 -7.27 -11.99 -14.61
CA THR A 515 -7.28 -12.01 -13.14
C THR A 515 -7.40 -13.45 -12.66
N VAL A 516 -6.34 -13.95 -12.02
CA VAL A 516 -6.25 -15.35 -11.57
C VAL A 516 -5.91 -15.37 -10.08
N TRP A 517 -6.46 -16.34 -9.35
CA TRP A 517 -6.20 -16.56 -7.94
C TRP A 517 -5.19 -17.68 -7.73
N ILE A 518 -4.33 -17.51 -6.74
CA ILE A 518 -3.47 -18.59 -6.26
C ILE A 518 -4.24 -19.50 -5.30
N ASP A 519 -3.88 -20.77 -5.32
CA ASP A 519 -4.47 -21.79 -4.46
C ASP A 519 -3.94 -21.67 -3.03
N ASP A 520 -4.66 -20.91 -2.19
CA ASP A 520 -4.32 -20.77 -0.77
C ASP A 520 -4.81 -21.94 0.11
N SER A 521 -5.29 -23.04 -0.48
CA SER A 521 -5.89 -24.15 0.28
C SER A 521 -4.89 -24.88 1.19
N LEU A 522 -5.42 -25.50 2.24
CA LEU A 522 -4.59 -26.30 3.16
C LEU A 522 -4.02 -27.56 2.50
N GLU A 523 -4.74 -28.12 1.53
CA GLU A 523 -4.25 -29.24 0.72
C GLU A 523 -3.04 -28.82 -0.10
N GLN A 524 -3.13 -27.64 -0.74
CA GLN A 524 -2.01 -27.07 -1.48
C GLN A 524 -0.80 -26.77 -0.58
N ASP A 525 -1.00 -26.16 0.58
CA ASP A 525 0.08 -25.95 1.57
C ASP A 525 0.79 -27.27 1.95
N ALA A 526 0.02 -28.36 2.12
CA ALA A 526 0.56 -29.67 2.45
C ALA A 526 1.39 -30.26 1.30
N ARG A 527 0.93 -30.10 0.04
CA ARG A 527 1.69 -30.51 -1.15
C ARG A 527 2.99 -29.72 -1.31
N VAL A 528 2.95 -28.41 -1.12
CA VAL A 528 4.14 -27.54 -1.15
C VAL A 528 5.13 -27.95 -0.07
N LEU A 529 4.67 -28.17 1.16
CA LEU A 529 5.53 -28.62 2.26
C LEU A 529 6.17 -29.99 1.98
N ALA A 530 5.41 -30.93 1.39
CA ALA A 530 5.95 -32.23 1.01
C ALA A 530 7.06 -32.10 -0.03
N HIS A 531 6.86 -31.25 -1.05
CA HIS A 531 7.85 -30.98 -2.07
C HIS A 531 9.10 -30.29 -1.51
N MET A 532 8.95 -29.30 -0.62
CA MET A 532 10.09 -28.65 0.07
C MET A 532 10.90 -29.68 0.87
N LYS A 533 10.23 -30.60 1.59
CA LYS A 533 10.91 -31.66 2.34
C LYS A 533 11.66 -32.62 1.43
N GLU A 534 11.09 -32.95 0.27
CA GLU A 534 11.74 -33.80 -0.72
C GLU A 534 12.98 -33.12 -1.31
N ALA A 535 12.89 -31.83 -1.64
CA ALA A 535 14.01 -31.04 -2.13
C ALA A 535 15.16 -30.96 -1.11
N GLU A 536 14.86 -30.63 0.15
CA GLU A 536 15.84 -30.54 1.24
C GLU A 536 16.45 -31.91 1.63
N ALA A 537 15.76 -33.01 1.35
CA ALA A 537 16.26 -34.36 1.61
C ALA A 537 17.26 -34.86 0.55
N ARG A 538 17.43 -34.16 -0.57
CA ARG A 538 18.37 -34.56 -1.63
C ARG A 538 19.81 -34.31 -1.19
N GLU A 539 20.66 -35.32 -1.36
CA GLU A 539 22.08 -35.25 -1.03
C GLU A 539 22.93 -34.58 -2.12
N ASP A 540 22.34 -34.27 -3.29
CA ASP A 540 23.02 -33.70 -4.46
C ASP A 540 23.25 -32.18 -4.38
N GLY A 541 22.81 -31.53 -3.29
CA GLY A 541 23.03 -30.11 -3.03
C GLY A 541 22.14 -29.16 -3.84
N GLY A 542 21.24 -29.65 -4.70
CA GLY A 542 20.21 -28.84 -5.37
C GLY A 542 20.69 -27.74 -6.34
N ASP A 543 21.99 -27.55 -6.54
CA ASP A 543 22.57 -26.40 -7.27
C ASP A 543 22.60 -26.53 -8.81
N GLY A 544 21.99 -27.59 -9.37
CA GLY A 544 21.89 -27.78 -10.81
C GLY A 544 20.73 -26.99 -11.42
N GLU A 545 20.97 -26.16 -12.44
CA GLU A 545 19.90 -25.60 -13.26
C GLU A 545 19.14 -26.76 -13.93
N ASP A 546 17.81 -26.76 -13.87
CA ASP A 546 16.97 -27.80 -14.47
C ASP A 546 17.36 -27.96 -15.96
N ALA A 547 17.66 -29.20 -16.35
CA ALA A 547 18.10 -29.56 -17.70
C ALA A 547 17.10 -29.13 -18.79
N ASP A 548 15.82 -28.97 -18.44
CA ASP A 548 14.78 -28.55 -19.37
C ASP A 548 14.66 -27.02 -19.50
N LEU A 549 15.22 -26.22 -18.58
CA LEU A 549 15.17 -24.75 -18.67
C LEU A 549 15.84 -24.20 -19.95
N PRO A 550 17.04 -24.68 -20.37
CA PRO A 550 17.60 -24.32 -21.67
C PRO A 550 16.67 -24.66 -22.84
N ILE A 551 15.96 -25.79 -22.77
CA ILE A 551 15.00 -26.21 -23.81
C ILE A 551 13.78 -25.28 -23.82
N CYS A 552 13.23 -24.93 -22.66
CA CYS A 552 12.13 -23.96 -22.57
C CYS A 552 12.52 -22.60 -23.18
N ARG A 553 13.73 -22.11 -22.88
CA ARG A 553 14.26 -20.87 -23.47
C ARG A 553 14.37 -20.97 -25.00
N ALA A 554 14.88 -22.09 -25.50
CA ALA A 554 14.97 -22.34 -26.94
C ALA A 554 13.59 -22.42 -27.62
N VAL A 555 12.58 -23.03 -26.97
CA VAL A 555 11.18 -23.02 -27.46
C VAL A 555 10.70 -21.57 -27.63
N TRP A 556 10.90 -20.72 -26.61
CA TRP A 556 10.50 -19.32 -26.69
C TRP A 556 11.29 -18.52 -27.74
N ASP A 557 12.59 -18.77 -27.88
CA ASP A 557 13.41 -18.13 -28.93
C ASP A 557 12.87 -18.47 -30.33
N ILE A 558 12.58 -19.75 -30.61
CA ILE A 558 12.00 -20.19 -31.89
C ILE A 558 10.64 -19.52 -32.14
N LEU A 559 9.78 -19.47 -31.13
CA LEU A 559 8.46 -18.82 -31.24
C LEU A 559 8.55 -17.28 -31.36
N LYS A 560 9.70 -16.67 -31.05
CA LYS A 560 9.93 -15.22 -31.13
C LYS A 560 10.66 -14.79 -32.41
N GLU A 561 11.13 -15.73 -33.22
CA GLU A 561 11.81 -15.44 -34.50
C GLU A 561 10.89 -14.77 -35.52
N GLU A 562 9.62 -15.19 -35.55
CA GLU A 562 8.65 -14.72 -36.52
C GLU A 562 7.36 -14.29 -35.82
N ARG A 563 6.73 -13.24 -36.35
CA ARG A 563 5.41 -12.79 -35.90
C ARG A 563 4.38 -13.18 -36.93
N LEU A 564 3.38 -13.94 -36.52
CA LEU A 564 2.39 -14.53 -37.41
C LEU A 564 1.01 -13.96 -37.14
N HIS A 565 0.24 -13.72 -38.21
CA HIS A 565 -1.20 -13.50 -38.07
C HIS A 565 -1.89 -14.84 -37.77
N VAL A 566 -2.81 -14.85 -36.81
CA VAL A 566 -3.60 -16.05 -36.50
C VAL A 566 -5.06 -15.82 -36.89
N SER A 567 -5.55 -16.64 -37.81
CA SER A 567 -6.97 -16.66 -38.19
C SER A 567 -7.74 -17.65 -37.31
N ILE A 568 -8.96 -17.30 -36.91
CA ILE A 568 -9.88 -18.18 -36.18
C ILE A 568 -11.08 -18.45 -37.11
N PRO A 569 -11.05 -19.51 -37.94
CA PRO A 569 -12.06 -19.73 -38.98
C PRO A 569 -13.48 -19.91 -38.41
N TYR A 570 -13.59 -20.43 -37.20
CA TYR A 570 -14.86 -20.68 -36.51
C TYR A 570 -15.30 -19.54 -35.59
N ALA A 571 -14.63 -18.37 -35.60
CA ALA A 571 -14.94 -17.27 -34.68
C ALA A 571 -16.40 -16.81 -34.73
N GLY A 572 -17.02 -16.79 -35.91
CA GLY A 572 -18.41 -16.41 -36.09
C GLY A 572 -19.43 -17.39 -35.48
N ARG A 573 -19.01 -18.58 -35.08
CA ARG A 573 -19.84 -19.62 -34.46
C ARG A 573 -19.65 -19.72 -32.94
N ILE A 574 -18.75 -18.92 -32.37
CA ILE A 574 -18.50 -18.92 -30.93
C ILE A 574 -19.60 -18.13 -30.22
N GLN A 575 -20.34 -18.79 -29.35
CA GLN A 575 -21.38 -18.20 -28.52
C GLN A 575 -20.90 -17.94 -27.09
N PHE A 576 -21.44 -16.91 -26.45
CA PHE A 576 -21.14 -16.54 -25.06
C PHE A 576 -22.43 -16.52 -24.24
N SER A 577 -22.40 -17.10 -23.02
CA SER A 577 -23.55 -17.05 -22.10
C SER A 577 -23.87 -15.64 -21.58
N ALA A 578 -22.86 -14.76 -21.52
CA ALA A 578 -23.00 -13.37 -21.09
C ALA A 578 -22.08 -12.46 -21.93
N THR A 579 -22.62 -11.34 -22.42
CA THR A 579 -21.89 -10.37 -23.28
C THR A 579 -21.78 -8.97 -22.66
N ALA A 580 -22.14 -8.82 -21.38
CA ALA A 580 -22.22 -7.53 -20.70
C ALA A 580 -20.87 -6.77 -20.70
N ASN A 581 -19.75 -7.47 -20.60
CA ASN A 581 -18.41 -6.89 -20.72
C ASN A 581 -17.79 -7.17 -22.09
N ARG A 582 -17.86 -6.18 -23.00
CA ARG A 582 -17.32 -6.26 -24.37
C ARG A 582 -15.82 -6.57 -24.48
N ARG A 583 -15.04 -6.50 -23.40
CA ARG A 583 -13.61 -6.86 -23.39
C ARG A 583 -13.36 -8.37 -23.22
N ASN A 584 -14.27 -9.06 -22.55
CA ASN A 584 -14.12 -10.47 -22.21
C ASN A 584 -14.07 -11.39 -23.46
N PRO A 585 -14.92 -11.19 -24.49
CA PRO A 585 -14.78 -11.92 -25.76
C PRO A 585 -13.42 -11.72 -26.43
N GLY A 586 -12.87 -10.50 -26.37
CA GLY A 586 -11.54 -10.18 -26.92
C GLY A 586 -10.42 -11.01 -26.27
N MET A 587 -10.49 -11.21 -24.95
CA MET A 587 -9.53 -12.03 -24.21
C MET A 587 -9.60 -13.51 -24.62
N LEU A 588 -10.80 -14.06 -24.84
CA LEU A 588 -10.94 -15.43 -25.34
C LEU A 588 -10.29 -15.58 -26.72
N PHE A 589 -10.58 -14.66 -27.66
CA PHE A 589 -9.96 -14.73 -28.99
C PHE A 589 -8.44 -14.64 -28.91
N ASP A 590 -7.90 -13.81 -28.02
CA ASP A 590 -6.46 -13.71 -27.83
C ASP A 590 -5.86 -14.97 -27.17
N LEU A 591 -6.59 -15.64 -26.27
CA LEU A 591 -6.23 -16.97 -25.74
C LEU A 591 -6.18 -18.04 -26.85
N ILE A 592 -7.18 -18.07 -27.74
CA ILE A 592 -7.21 -18.99 -28.89
C ILE A 592 -6.00 -18.76 -29.79
N LYS A 593 -5.69 -17.49 -30.10
CA LYS A 593 -4.53 -17.16 -30.93
C LYS A 593 -3.21 -17.53 -30.29
N ALA A 594 -3.08 -17.32 -28.97
CA ALA A 594 -1.90 -17.73 -28.21
C ALA A 594 -1.73 -19.25 -28.22
N CYS A 595 -2.82 -20.02 -28.05
CA CYS A 595 -2.80 -21.49 -28.17
C CYS A 595 -2.35 -21.95 -29.56
N ALA A 596 -2.89 -21.34 -30.61
CA ALA A 596 -2.52 -21.69 -31.98
C ALA A 596 -1.04 -21.37 -32.28
N LEU A 597 -0.52 -20.25 -31.76
CA LEU A 597 0.90 -19.91 -31.91
C LEU A 597 1.82 -20.90 -31.20
N LEU A 598 1.50 -21.33 -29.97
CA LEU A 598 2.30 -22.34 -29.26
C LEU A 598 2.46 -23.61 -30.10
N HIS A 599 1.42 -23.96 -30.85
CA HIS A 599 1.38 -25.12 -31.73
C HIS A 599 1.62 -24.76 -33.20
N ARG A 600 2.31 -23.65 -33.52
CA ARG A 600 2.39 -23.11 -34.90
C ARG A 600 2.78 -24.15 -35.96
N PHE A 601 3.69 -25.07 -35.65
CA PHE A 601 4.17 -26.10 -36.59
C PHE A 601 3.23 -27.31 -36.71
N GLN A 602 2.13 -27.30 -35.96
CA GLN A 602 1.06 -28.31 -35.98
C GLN A 602 -0.26 -27.70 -36.47
N ARG A 603 -0.23 -26.50 -37.07
CA ARG A 603 -1.40 -25.78 -37.57
C ARG A 603 -1.29 -25.60 -39.08
N GLU A 604 -2.45 -25.45 -39.72
CA GLU A 604 -2.51 -25.15 -41.14
C GLU A 604 -1.99 -23.73 -41.40
N GLU A 605 -0.94 -23.62 -42.20
CA GLU A 605 -0.42 -22.36 -42.69
C GLU A 605 -1.23 -21.85 -43.89
N TYR A 606 -1.28 -20.52 -44.03
CA TYR A 606 -1.77 -19.83 -45.22
C TYR A 606 -0.87 -18.63 -45.51
N ASP A 607 -1.10 -17.95 -46.64
CA ASP A 607 -0.32 -16.78 -47.03
C ASP A 607 -0.41 -15.66 -45.97
N GLY A 608 0.66 -15.51 -45.18
CA GLY A 608 0.77 -14.52 -44.10
C GLY A 608 0.34 -14.98 -42.70
N GLY A 609 0.06 -16.28 -42.44
CA GLY A 609 -0.29 -16.71 -41.08
C GLY A 609 -0.67 -18.18 -40.87
N ILE A 610 -1.26 -18.48 -39.71
CA ILE A 610 -1.73 -19.82 -39.31
C ILE A 610 -3.21 -19.83 -38.91
N ARG A 611 -3.89 -20.97 -39.06
CA ARG A 611 -5.29 -21.15 -38.65
C ARG A 611 -5.41 -21.89 -37.32
N ALA A 612 -6.15 -21.31 -36.39
CA ALA A 612 -6.53 -21.99 -35.16
C ALA A 612 -7.51 -23.14 -35.46
N ASN A 613 -7.34 -24.27 -34.76
CA ASN A 613 -8.21 -25.45 -34.86
C ASN A 613 -9.14 -25.57 -33.64
N ARG A 614 -9.94 -26.64 -33.55
CA ARG A 614 -10.88 -26.87 -32.44
C ARG A 614 -10.18 -27.09 -31.08
N GLN A 615 -8.99 -27.69 -31.06
CA GLN A 615 -8.23 -27.91 -29.82
C GLN A 615 -7.75 -26.60 -29.19
N ASP A 616 -7.41 -25.61 -30.01
CA ASP A 616 -7.07 -24.26 -29.54
C ASP A 616 -8.25 -23.61 -28.83
N PHE A 617 -9.46 -23.80 -29.35
CA PHE A 617 -10.70 -23.35 -28.71
C PHE A 617 -10.95 -24.08 -27.39
N GLU A 618 -10.87 -25.41 -27.37
CA GLU A 618 -11.12 -26.20 -26.16
C GLU A 618 -10.16 -25.82 -25.02
N THR A 619 -8.89 -25.62 -25.35
CA THR A 619 -7.87 -25.17 -24.39
C THR A 619 -8.17 -23.76 -23.88
N ALA A 620 -8.43 -22.82 -24.78
CA ALA A 620 -8.76 -21.44 -24.42
C ALA A 620 -10.07 -21.33 -23.63
N ALA A 621 -11.10 -22.08 -24.00
CA ALA A 621 -12.40 -22.12 -23.34
C ALA A 621 -12.28 -22.69 -21.92
N ARG A 622 -11.45 -23.73 -21.70
CA ARG A 622 -11.17 -24.26 -20.36
C ARG A 622 -10.49 -23.21 -19.48
N ILE A 623 -9.42 -22.56 -19.98
CA ILE A 623 -8.71 -21.51 -19.24
C ILE A 623 -9.69 -20.36 -18.93
N TYR A 624 -10.46 -19.94 -19.93
CA TYR A 624 -11.43 -18.87 -19.81
C TYR A 624 -12.55 -19.18 -18.81
N ALA A 625 -13.07 -20.41 -18.79
CA ALA A 625 -14.05 -20.83 -17.79
C ALA A 625 -13.46 -20.82 -16.37
N ALA A 626 -12.22 -21.30 -16.20
CA ALA A 626 -11.56 -21.35 -14.90
C ALA A 626 -11.33 -19.94 -14.31
N ILE A 627 -10.88 -18.97 -15.12
CA ILE A 627 -10.65 -17.58 -14.66
C ILE A 627 -11.95 -16.79 -14.40
N ASN A 628 -13.10 -17.23 -14.94
CA ASN A 628 -14.40 -16.62 -14.70
C ASN A 628 -15.20 -17.31 -13.58
N GLY A 629 -14.64 -18.37 -12.96
CA GLY A 629 -15.32 -19.18 -11.95
C GLY A 629 -14.42 -19.46 -10.75
N GLU A 630 -13.90 -20.68 -10.67
CA GLU A 630 -13.25 -21.20 -9.46
C GLU A 630 -11.86 -20.63 -9.20
N SER A 631 -11.15 -20.20 -10.24
CA SER A 631 -9.76 -19.76 -10.17
C SER A 631 -9.57 -18.28 -10.48
N GLY A 632 -10.65 -17.48 -10.53
CA GLY A 632 -10.57 -16.05 -10.78
C GLY A 632 -11.91 -15.34 -10.78
N GLY A 633 -11.86 -14.01 -10.59
CA GLY A 633 -13.02 -13.12 -10.67
C GLY A 633 -13.08 -12.34 -11.98
N GLN A 634 -12.77 -12.97 -13.13
CA GLN A 634 -12.56 -12.23 -14.37
C GLN A 634 -13.81 -11.50 -14.89
N GLU A 635 -15.01 -12.04 -14.70
CA GLU A 635 -16.26 -11.36 -15.08
C GLU A 635 -16.90 -10.64 -13.90
N THR A 636 -16.96 -11.30 -12.74
CA THR A 636 -17.64 -10.78 -11.54
C THR A 636 -16.84 -9.72 -10.78
N LYS A 637 -15.53 -9.63 -11.04
CA LYS A 637 -14.57 -8.75 -10.34
C LYS A 637 -14.59 -8.91 -8.83
N LEU A 638 -15.06 -10.07 -8.37
CA LEU A 638 -14.99 -10.43 -6.96
C LEU A 638 -13.54 -10.70 -6.59
N THR A 639 -13.21 -10.36 -5.36
CA THR A 639 -12.08 -10.95 -4.64
C THR A 639 -12.43 -12.36 -4.19
N LYS A 640 -11.43 -13.17 -3.87
CA LYS A 640 -11.63 -14.53 -3.34
C LYS A 640 -12.49 -14.52 -2.07
N ASN A 641 -12.26 -13.55 -1.19
CA ASN A 641 -13.04 -13.33 0.04
C ASN A 641 -14.51 -12.91 -0.23
N GLU A 642 -14.76 -12.08 -1.24
CA GLU A 642 -16.13 -11.72 -1.65
C GLU A 642 -16.88 -12.90 -2.25
N ALA A 643 -16.20 -13.68 -3.11
CA ALA A 643 -16.75 -14.90 -3.69
C ALA A 643 -17.07 -15.95 -2.61
N ALA A 644 -16.15 -16.15 -1.65
CA ALA A 644 -16.39 -17.01 -0.49
C ALA A 644 -17.55 -16.51 0.39
N GLY A 645 -17.70 -15.18 0.52
CA GLY A 645 -18.85 -14.55 1.17
C GLY A 645 -20.18 -14.99 0.55
N LEU A 646 -20.32 -14.85 -0.77
CA LEU A 646 -21.54 -15.25 -1.48
C LEU A 646 -21.79 -16.76 -1.42
N ALA A 647 -20.75 -17.57 -1.60
CA ALA A 647 -20.86 -19.03 -1.51
C ALA A 647 -21.26 -19.47 -0.08
N THR A 648 -20.77 -18.79 0.95
CA THR A 648 -21.16 -19.02 2.35
C THR A 648 -22.63 -18.67 2.59
N VAL A 649 -23.10 -17.54 2.06
CA VAL A 649 -24.52 -17.13 2.18
C VAL A 649 -25.44 -18.15 1.48
N GLU A 650 -25.06 -18.62 0.29
CA GLU A 650 -25.80 -19.67 -0.43
C GLU A 650 -25.79 -20.99 0.34
N ALA A 651 -24.63 -21.45 0.81
CA ALA A 651 -24.49 -22.70 1.55
C ALA A 651 -25.27 -22.69 2.88
N MET A 652 -25.35 -21.53 3.55
CA MET A 652 -26.17 -21.33 4.74
C MET A 652 -27.67 -21.24 4.44
N GLY A 653 -28.05 -21.04 3.17
CA GLY A 653 -29.45 -20.85 2.76
C GLY A 653 -30.08 -19.61 3.39
N TRP A 654 -29.32 -18.52 3.55
CA TRP A 654 -29.81 -17.28 4.12
C TRP A 654 -30.51 -16.43 3.07
N GLU A 655 -31.80 -16.15 3.27
CA GLU A 655 -32.52 -15.10 2.52
C GLU A 655 -32.27 -13.71 3.12
N GLN A 656 -31.99 -13.66 4.43
CA GLN A 656 -31.62 -12.45 5.15
C GLN A 656 -30.49 -12.77 6.13
N PHE A 657 -29.49 -11.89 6.24
CA PHE A 657 -28.35 -12.07 7.14
C PHE A 657 -27.80 -10.74 7.65
N THR A 658 -27.13 -10.78 8.80
CA THR A 658 -26.41 -9.62 9.37
C THR A 658 -24.90 -9.79 9.21
N ILE A 659 -24.15 -8.70 9.42
CA ILE A 659 -22.68 -8.73 9.39
C ILE A 659 -22.12 -9.75 10.39
N ARG A 660 -22.74 -9.87 11.57
CA ARG A 660 -22.31 -10.81 12.62
C ARG A 660 -22.54 -12.27 12.24
N MET A 661 -23.64 -12.56 11.53
CA MET A 661 -23.92 -13.90 11.01
C MET A 661 -22.84 -14.30 10.00
N LEU A 662 -22.61 -13.45 9.00
CA LEU A 662 -21.60 -13.71 7.97
C LEU A 662 -20.18 -13.77 8.56
N GLN A 663 -19.85 -12.91 9.52
CA GLN A 663 -18.59 -12.94 10.26
C GLN A 663 -18.37 -14.30 10.94
N SER A 664 -19.42 -14.82 11.60
CA SER A 664 -19.33 -16.09 12.33
C SER A 664 -19.14 -17.29 11.41
N ALA A 665 -19.75 -17.27 10.22
CA ALA A 665 -19.64 -18.35 9.23
C ALA A 665 -18.36 -18.28 8.37
N LEU A 666 -17.89 -17.07 8.02
CA LEU A 666 -16.62 -16.89 7.30
C LEU A 666 -15.41 -17.07 8.21
N GLY A 667 -15.51 -16.69 9.49
CA GLY A 667 -14.38 -16.70 10.42
C GLY A 667 -13.49 -15.46 10.36
N LEU A 668 -13.83 -14.46 9.55
CA LEU A 668 -13.11 -13.19 9.41
C LEU A 668 -13.43 -12.21 10.57
N SER A 669 -12.65 -11.13 10.69
CA SER A 669 -12.98 -10.04 11.61
C SER A 669 -14.23 -9.26 11.15
N TYR A 670 -14.95 -8.65 12.09
CA TYR A 670 -16.12 -7.81 11.78
C TYR A 670 -15.81 -6.74 10.72
N HIS A 671 -14.62 -6.13 10.81
CA HIS A 671 -14.20 -5.09 9.88
C HIS A 671 -13.92 -5.65 8.48
N GLN A 672 -13.30 -6.81 8.33
CA GLN A 672 -13.14 -7.48 7.03
C GLN A 672 -14.50 -7.84 6.42
N THR A 673 -15.42 -8.42 7.21
CA THR A 673 -16.77 -8.73 6.74
C THR A 673 -17.55 -7.48 6.35
N TYR A 674 -17.42 -6.39 7.11
CA TYR A 674 -18.02 -5.11 6.77
C TYR A 674 -17.54 -4.59 5.41
N ARG A 675 -16.23 -4.66 5.15
CA ARG A 675 -15.60 -4.24 3.89
C ARG A 675 -16.05 -5.09 2.70
N ILE A 676 -16.17 -6.41 2.87
CA ILE A 676 -16.68 -7.32 1.84
C ILE A 676 -18.08 -6.88 1.37
N LEU A 677 -18.96 -6.51 2.31
CA LEU A 677 -20.33 -6.14 1.98
C LEU A 677 -20.46 -4.70 1.46
N ASN A 678 -19.86 -3.75 2.16
CA ASN A 678 -20.10 -2.31 1.94
C ASN A 678 -18.99 -1.60 1.14
N GLY A 679 -17.88 -2.28 0.87
CA GLY A 679 -16.69 -1.65 0.32
C GLY A 679 -15.92 -0.84 1.38
N TYR A 680 -14.93 -0.07 0.94
CA TYR A 680 -14.17 0.86 1.80
C TYR A 680 -13.50 1.97 0.99
N THR A 681 -13.03 3.01 1.68
CA THR A 681 -12.18 4.05 1.10
C THR A 681 -10.78 3.95 1.68
N SER A 682 -9.76 3.94 0.83
CA SER A 682 -8.36 3.98 1.24
C SER A 682 -7.57 4.92 0.33
N ARG A 683 -6.74 5.79 0.92
CA ARG A 683 -5.87 6.74 0.19
C ARG A 683 -6.57 7.58 -0.89
N GLY A 684 -7.84 7.91 -0.71
CA GLY A 684 -8.63 8.70 -1.67
C GLY A 684 -9.34 7.89 -2.77
N THR A 685 -9.13 6.57 -2.81
CA THR A 685 -9.80 5.65 -3.75
C THR A 685 -10.94 4.91 -3.03
N THR A 686 -12.11 4.85 -3.67
CA THR A 686 -13.27 4.11 -3.17
C THR A 686 -13.32 2.74 -3.83
N TYR A 687 -13.43 1.72 -3.00
CA TYR A 687 -13.48 0.31 -3.38
C TYR A 687 -14.89 -0.21 -3.17
N SER A 688 -15.49 -0.75 -4.24
CA SER A 688 -16.83 -1.32 -4.23
C SER A 688 -16.87 -2.65 -3.50
N GLY A 689 -17.95 -2.88 -2.74
CA GLY A 689 -18.23 -4.17 -2.07
C GLY A 689 -19.34 -4.96 -2.78
N LEU A 690 -19.77 -6.06 -2.17
CA LEU A 690 -20.82 -6.93 -2.70
C LEU A 690 -22.14 -6.20 -2.99
N LEU A 691 -22.50 -5.17 -2.23
CA LEU A 691 -23.71 -4.38 -2.48
C LEU A 691 -23.73 -3.67 -3.84
N GLU A 692 -22.56 -3.34 -4.37
CA GLU A 692 -22.42 -2.70 -5.69
C GLU A 692 -22.13 -3.73 -6.78
N LYS A 693 -21.40 -4.80 -6.46
CA LYS A 693 -20.95 -5.82 -7.42
C LYS A 693 -21.98 -6.91 -7.70
N CYS A 694 -22.79 -7.30 -6.71
CA CYS A 694 -23.68 -8.46 -6.81
C CYS A 694 -25.16 -8.03 -6.80
N PRO A 695 -25.91 -8.23 -7.89
CA PRO A 695 -27.32 -7.83 -7.96
C PRO A 695 -28.24 -8.67 -7.04
N ALA A 696 -27.74 -9.80 -6.52
CA ALA A 696 -28.49 -10.66 -5.62
C ALA A 696 -28.47 -10.17 -4.16
N VAL A 697 -27.63 -9.19 -3.80
CA VAL A 697 -27.50 -8.68 -2.44
C VAL A 697 -28.13 -7.28 -2.35
N SER A 698 -28.93 -7.03 -1.31
CA SER A 698 -29.50 -5.69 -1.04
C SER A 698 -29.46 -5.35 0.44
N TYR A 699 -29.57 -4.06 0.77
CA TYR A 699 -29.40 -3.51 2.12
C TYR A 699 -30.62 -2.72 2.58
N PHE A 700 -31.02 -2.89 3.85
CA PHE A 700 -31.98 -2.01 4.51
C PHE A 700 -31.72 -1.88 6.01
N ASP A 701 -31.91 -0.66 6.54
CA ASP A 701 -31.77 -0.37 7.96
C ASP A 701 -32.96 -0.94 8.75
N THR A 702 -32.70 -1.78 9.74
CA THR A 702 -33.73 -2.24 10.68
C THR A 702 -33.36 -1.85 12.11
N THR A 703 -34.38 -1.54 12.93
CA THR A 703 -34.20 -1.30 14.37
C THR A 703 -34.62 -2.55 15.11
N VAL A 704 -33.65 -3.24 15.70
CA VAL A 704 -33.90 -4.41 16.53
C VAL A 704 -34.03 -3.94 17.98
N THR A 705 -35.17 -4.22 18.59
CA THR A 705 -35.37 -4.10 20.03
C THR A 705 -34.89 -5.37 20.70
N GLU A 706 -33.80 -5.28 21.45
CA GLU A 706 -33.29 -6.37 22.27
C GLU A 706 -33.95 -6.27 23.66
N ASP A 707 -34.82 -7.24 23.99
CA ASP A 707 -35.46 -7.34 25.31
C ASP A 707 -34.48 -7.95 26.32
N GLY A 708 -33.64 -7.09 26.92
CA GLY A 708 -32.84 -7.43 28.09
C GLY A 708 -33.66 -7.31 29.39
N PRO A 709 -33.27 -7.98 30.49
CA PRO A 709 -33.96 -7.87 31.77
C PRO A 709 -33.85 -6.44 32.31
N GLY A 710 -34.85 -5.61 32.02
CA GLY A 710 -35.04 -4.26 32.56
C GLY A 710 -34.66 -3.08 31.67
N GLN A 711 -34.19 -3.27 30.43
CA GLN A 711 -33.88 -2.15 29.53
C GLN A 711 -34.07 -2.54 28.06
N VAL A 712 -35.00 -1.87 27.37
CA VAL A 712 -35.21 -2.02 25.92
C VAL A 712 -34.10 -1.25 25.20
N VAL A 713 -33.10 -1.97 24.69
CA VAL A 713 -32.03 -1.37 23.88
C VAL A 713 -32.48 -1.42 22.42
N ARG A 714 -32.76 -0.24 21.85
CA ARG A 714 -33.01 -0.10 20.41
C ARG A 714 -31.66 0.02 19.70
N ARG A 715 -31.23 -1.05 19.03
CA ARG A 715 -30.01 -1.02 18.22
C ARG A 715 -30.38 -0.97 16.75
N ARG A 716 -29.80 -0.02 16.00
CA ARG A 716 -29.83 -0.06 14.54
C ARG A 716 -28.90 -1.19 14.11
N GLU A 717 -29.43 -2.16 13.36
CA GLU A 717 -28.64 -3.27 12.82
C GLU A 717 -28.78 -3.31 11.30
N HIS A 718 -27.63 -3.53 10.65
CA HIS A 718 -27.50 -3.62 9.21
C HIS A 718 -28.00 -4.99 8.76
N LEU A 719 -29.16 -5.04 8.08
CA LEU A 719 -29.76 -6.26 7.57
C LEU A 719 -29.61 -6.32 6.04
N PHE A 720 -29.11 -7.45 5.55
CA PHE A 720 -28.87 -7.71 4.13
C PHE A 720 -29.84 -8.78 3.65
N SER A 721 -30.43 -8.60 2.47
CA SER A 721 -31.20 -9.65 1.79
C SER A 721 -30.38 -10.29 0.67
N PHE A 722 -30.62 -11.57 0.43
CA PHE A 722 -29.99 -12.36 -0.64
C PHE A 722 -31.06 -13.11 -1.43
N ASP A 723 -31.03 -13.00 -2.76
CA ASP A 723 -31.87 -13.78 -3.67
C ASP A 723 -31.07 -14.92 -4.31
N PRO A 724 -31.26 -16.19 -3.88
CA PRO A 724 -30.52 -17.33 -4.43
C PRO A 724 -30.79 -17.58 -5.92
N ALA A 725 -31.99 -17.25 -6.42
CA ALA A 725 -32.33 -17.48 -7.83
C ALA A 725 -31.64 -16.47 -8.74
N VAL A 726 -31.58 -15.20 -8.33
CA VAL A 726 -30.79 -14.16 -9.00
C VAL A 726 -29.31 -14.49 -8.94
N TYR A 727 -28.80 -14.90 -7.77
CA TYR A 727 -27.41 -15.29 -7.61
C TYR A 727 -27.02 -16.44 -8.53
N ARG A 728 -27.78 -17.55 -8.58
CA ARG A 728 -27.45 -18.70 -9.45
C ARG A 728 -27.47 -18.34 -10.93
N ARG A 729 -28.36 -17.45 -11.38
CA ARG A 729 -28.36 -16.98 -12.78
C ARG A 729 -27.14 -16.12 -13.07
N TRP A 730 -26.74 -15.26 -12.13
CA TRP A 730 -25.58 -14.38 -12.25
C TRP A 730 -24.24 -15.11 -12.10
N ALA A 731 -24.19 -16.15 -11.25
CA ALA A 731 -22.98 -16.91 -10.93
C ALA A 731 -22.67 -18.05 -11.91
N ARG A 732 -23.64 -18.45 -12.76
CA ARG A 732 -23.36 -19.30 -13.92
C ARG A 732 -22.44 -18.51 -14.84
N GLY A 733 -21.13 -18.73 -14.69
CA GLY A 733 -20.07 -17.92 -15.33
C GLY A 733 -20.14 -17.89 -16.86
N ALA A 734 -19.18 -17.19 -17.46
CA ALA A 734 -19.07 -17.07 -18.92
C ALA A 734 -18.78 -18.42 -19.60
N ALA A 735 -19.81 -19.22 -19.85
CA ALA A 735 -19.76 -20.41 -20.68
C ALA A 735 -19.64 -20.00 -22.15
N VAL A 736 -18.82 -20.74 -22.89
CA VAL A 736 -18.55 -20.50 -24.30
C VAL A 736 -18.59 -21.84 -25.03
N TRP A 737 -19.29 -21.88 -26.17
CA TRP A 737 -19.39 -23.07 -27.03
C TRP A 737 -19.37 -22.67 -28.51
N ILE A 738 -19.22 -23.66 -29.39
CA ILE A 738 -19.32 -23.50 -30.85
C ILE A 738 -20.65 -24.13 -31.28
N ASP A 739 -21.44 -23.42 -32.10
CA ASP A 739 -22.62 -24.00 -32.74
C ASP A 739 -22.17 -24.98 -33.85
N ASP A 740 -22.58 -26.25 -33.74
CA ASP A 740 -22.33 -27.26 -34.78
C ASP A 740 -23.30 -27.05 -35.96
N GLU A 741 -22.82 -27.23 -37.21
CA GLU A 741 -23.67 -27.12 -38.41
C GLU A 741 -24.55 -28.38 -38.59
N GLY A 742 -25.88 -28.18 -38.56
CA GLY A 742 -26.87 -28.95 -39.33
C GLY A 742 -27.17 -30.39 -38.93
N ASP A 743 -28.27 -30.59 -38.20
CA ASP A 743 -29.12 -31.78 -38.34
C ASP A 743 -30.58 -31.31 -38.55
N ASP A 744 -30.77 -30.50 -39.59
CA ASP A 744 -32.07 -30.34 -40.25
C ASP A 744 -32.28 -31.61 -41.11
N ASP A 745 -32.76 -32.70 -40.49
CA ASP A 745 -33.59 -33.76 -41.10
C ASP A 745 -33.65 -34.99 -40.17
N ARG A 746 -34.60 -34.99 -39.23
CA ARG A 746 -35.33 -36.18 -38.76
C ARG A 746 -36.53 -35.79 -37.89
N ASP A 747 -37.68 -35.73 -38.55
CA ASP A 747 -39.02 -35.85 -37.96
C ASP A 747 -39.20 -37.29 -37.43
N ASP A 748 -39.38 -37.42 -36.11
CA ASP A 748 -40.24 -38.39 -35.39
C ASP A 748 -39.83 -38.45 -33.89
N GLY A 749 -40.68 -37.90 -32.99
CA GLY A 749 -40.43 -37.56 -31.57
C GLY A 749 -40.34 -38.72 -30.54
N PRO A 750 -40.64 -38.54 -29.22
CA PRO A 750 -41.13 -37.38 -28.47
C PRO A 750 -40.11 -36.80 -27.46
N GLY A 751 -40.25 -35.50 -27.15
CA GLY A 751 -39.21 -34.70 -26.49
C GLY A 751 -38.95 -34.95 -24.98
N PRO A 752 -37.77 -34.51 -24.48
CA PRO A 752 -37.55 -34.22 -23.07
C PRO A 752 -37.84 -32.75 -22.76
N SER A 753 -38.59 -32.55 -21.68
CA SER A 753 -39.07 -31.29 -21.14
C SER A 753 -37.95 -30.36 -20.63
N ASP A 754 -38.12 -29.09 -21.01
CA ASP A 754 -37.75 -27.85 -20.32
C ASP A 754 -36.28 -27.39 -20.29
N SER A 755 -35.86 -26.85 -21.43
CA SER A 755 -35.01 -25.64 -21.47
C SER A 755 -35.53 -24.61 -22.49
N CYS A 756 -35.85 -23.43 -21.96
CA CYS A 756 -35.69 -22.10 -22.56
C CYS A 756 -36.60 -21.67 -23.73
N ASN A 757 -37.67 -20.94 -23.40
CA ASN A 757 -38.12 -19.78 -24.18
C ASN A 757 -38.82 -18.79 -23.24
N VAL A 758 -38.26 -17.58 -23.05
CA VAL A 758 -39.03 -16.42 -22.55
C VAL A 758 -38.54 -15.16 -23.28
N PRO A 759 -39.46 -14.28 -23.73
CA PRO A 759 -39.27 -13.36 -24.84
C PRO A 759 -38.77 -11.98 -24.42
N ALA A 760 -38.09 -11.32 -25.37
CA ALA A 760 -37.91 -9.87 -25.37
C ALA A 760 -39.28 -9.20 -25.59
N GLY A 761 -39.74 -8.41 -24.62
CA GLY A 761 -40.98 -7.65 -24.73
C GLY A 761 -41.11 -6.62 -23.62
N LEU A 762 -40.62 -5.41 -23.88
CA LEU A 762 -41.19 -4.19 -23.30
C LEU A 762 -41.76 -3.35 -24.47
N PRO A 763 -42.99 -2.81 -24.37
CA PRO A 763 -43.65 -2.17 -25.49
C PRO A 763 -43.03 -0.79 -25.79
N GLN A 764 -42.63 -0.58 -27.04
CA GLN A 764 -42.40 0.73 -27.63
C GLN A 764 -43.72 1.20 -28.25
N ASP A 765 -44.44 2.09 -27.57
CA ASP A 765 -45.49 2.87 -28.21
C ASP A 765 -44.88 4.14 -28.82
N CYS A 766 -44.69 4.10 -30.13
CA CYS A 766 -44.56 5.29 -30.97
C CYS A 766 -45.92 5.55 -31.62
N SER A 767 -46.51 6.72 -31.36
CA SER A 767 -47.58 7.28 -32.19
C SER A 767 -46.97 8.22 -33.24
N THR A 768 -47.09 7.78 -34.48
CA THR A 768 -47.17 8.48 -35.78
C THR A 768 -47.41 10.00 -35.75
N ASP A 769 -46.70 10.77 -36.58
CA ASP A 769 -47.28 11.29 -37.83
C ASP A 769 -46.28 12.07 -38.74
N TYR A 770 -46.59 11.98 -40.03
CA TYR A 770 -45.95 12.53 -41.23
C TYR A 770 -45.77 14.06 -41.26
N ASN A 771 -44.66 14.57 -41.83
CA ASN A 771 -44.66 15.28 -43.13
C ASN A 771 -43.28 15.86 -43.55
N ASP A 772 -42.89 15.50 -44.77
CA ASP A 772 -42.38 16.30 -45.89
C ASP A 772 -41.34 17.45 -45.76
N GLN A 773 -40.35 17.31 -46.65
CA GLN A 773 -39.77 18.29 -47.59
C GLN A 773 -38.61 19.23 -47.22
N GLU A 774 -37.58 19.08 -48.07
CA GLU A 774 -36.75 20.10 -48.73
C GLU A 774 -35.69 20.93 -47.98
N ALA A 775 -34.43 20.53 -48.23
CA ALA A 775 -33.42 21.28 -48.99
C ALA A 775 -33.01 22.73 -48.64
N ARG A 776 -31.67 22.88 -48.55
CA ARG A 776 -30.77 24.01 -48.91
C ARG A 776 -30.25 24.95 -47.80
N ARG A 777 -28.91 24.86 -47.68
CA ARG A 777 -27.84 25.89 -47.69
C ARG A 777 -27.93 27.19 -46.87
N ASP A 778 -26.77 27.44 -46.26
CA ASP A 778 -26.01 28.70 -46.14
C ASP A 778 -26.11 29.57 -44.87
N VAL A 779 -24.93 29.69 -44.24
CA VAL A 779 -24.22 30.92 -43.79
C VAL A 779 -24.80 31.76 -42.63
N GLY A 780 -24.00 31.90 -41.56
CA GLY A 780 -23.57 33.24 -41.13
C GLY A 780 -23.92 33.73 -39.70
N SER A 781 -22.88 33.80 -38.87
CA SER A 781 -22.54 34.85 -37.89
C SER A 781 -23.35 35.11 -36.59
N ASP A 782 -22.60 35.04 -35.49
CA ASP A 782 -22.33 36.05 -34.46
C ASP A 782 -23.34 36.49 -33.36
N SER A 783 -22.72 36.58 -32.17
CA SER A 783 -23.03 37.42 -30.99
C SER A 783 -24.10 36.88 -30.02
N THR A 784 -23.99 36.93 -28.68
CA THR A 784 -23.03 37.48 -27.70
C THR A 784 -23.54 37.06 -26.30
N SER A 785 -22.64 36.94 -25.29
CA SER A 785 -22.92 37.19 -23.84
C SER A 785 -23.83 36.18 -23.11
N THR A 786 -23.65 35.67 -21.89
CA THR A 786 -22.81 35.95 -20.72
C THR A 786 -23.02 34.82 -19.70
N ASP A 787 -22.05 34.67 -18.80
CA ASP A 787 -22.19 34.21 -17.41
C ASP A 787 -22.23 32.72 -17.00
N ARG A 788 -21.21 32.44 -16.17
CA ARG A 788 -21.19 31.64 -14.93
C ARG A 788 -21.21 30.11 -15.01
N GLU A 789 -19.98 29.60 -14.94
CA GLU A 789 -19.64 28.33 -14.30
C GLU A 789 -20.20 28.25 -12.87
N THR A 790 -20.92 27.18 -12.56
CA THR A 790 -21.09 26.71 -11.18
C THR A 790 -21.05 25.19 -11.19
N ARG A 791 -20.04 24.66 -10.49
CA ARG A 791 -19.82 23.25 -10.18
C ARG A 791 -21.06 22.66 -9.51
N LEU A 792 -21.65 21.61 -10.08
CA LEU A 792 -22.71 20.82 -9.46
C LEU A 792 -22.15 19.54 -8.86
N SER A 793 -22.12 19.52 -7.53
CA SER A 793 -21.96 18.35 -6.68
C SER A 793 -23.16 17.42 -6.85
N LEU A 794 -22.95 16.19 -7.31
CA LEU A 794 -24.00 15.16 -7.33
C LEU A 794 -23.95 14.34 -6.04
N SER A 795 -24.84 14.72 -5.12
CA SER A 795 -25.27 13.88 -3.99
C SER A 795 -26.34 12.91 -4.50
N THR A 796 -26.03 11.62 -4.45
CA THR A 796 -26.95 10.54 -4.84
C THR A 796 -28.04 10.37 -3.78
N LYS A 797 -29.18 11.04 -3.96
CA LYS A 797 -30.45 10.64 -3.36
C LYS A 797 -31.10 9.62 -4.28
N VAL A 798 -31.05 8.34 -3.90
CA VAL A 798 -31.83 7.28 -4.54
C VAL A 798 -33.31 7.51 -4.23
N GLN A 799 -34.10 7.59 -5.30
CA GLN A 799 -35.55 7.77 -5.30
C GLN A 799 -36.24 6.57 -4.66
N GLN A 800 -37.12 6.82 -3.69
CA GLN A 800 -38.13 5.87 -3.23
C GLN A 800 -39.45 6.22 -3.93
N ASN A 801 -39.91 5.33 -4.81
CA ASN A 801 -41.29 5.33 -5.29
C ASN A 801 -42.09 4.34 -4.43
N THR A 802 -43.09 4.83 -3.72
CA THR A 802 -44.29 4.05 -3.41
C THR A 802 -45.46 5.00 -3.18
N HIS A 803 -46.52 4.77 -3.95
CA HIS A 803 -47.77 5.51 -3.93
C HIS A 803 -48.54 5.27 -2.63
N THR A 804 -49.06 6.34 -2.00
CA THR A 804 -50.30 6.26 -1.21
C THR A 804 -51.03 7.59 -1.25
N ALA A 805 -52.32 7.55 -1.58
CA ALA A 805 -53.23 8.69 -1.74
C ALA A 805 -53.77 9.21 -0.37
N PRO A 806 -54.37 10.41 -0.31
CA PRO A 806 -54.30 11.32 0.85
C PRO A 806 -55.56 11.35 1.75
N GLY A 807 -55.40 11.86 2.98
CA GLY A 807 -56.53 12.20 3.85
C GLY A 807 -56.17 12.90 5.17
N THR A 808 -56.35 14.23 5.19
CA THR A 808 -56.90 15.06 6.30
C THR A 808 -56.03 15.45 7.52
N GLY A 809 -55.32 16.58 7.40
CA GLY A 809 -55.73 17.88 8.00
C GLY A 809 -55.48 18.23 9.49
N ALA A 810 -54.74 19.35 9.67
CA ALA A 810 -54.69 20.31 10.80
C ALA A 810 -53.87 19.93 12.06
N GLY A 811 -53.06 20.81 12.68
CA GLY A 811 -52.80 22.23 12.51
C GLY A 811 -51.68 22.69 13.46
N ALA A 812 -51.07 23.83 13.15
CA ALA A 812 -49.94 24.43 13.85
C ALA A 812 -50.30 24.99 15.25
N GLY A 813 -49.30 25.04 16.14
CA GLY A 813 -49.40 25.77 17.41
C GLY A 813 -48.02 25.98 18.05
N VAL A 814 -47.46 27.18 17.87
CA VAL A 814 -46.31 27.71 18.60
C VAL A 814 -46.79 28.28 19.93
N CYS A 815 -46.13 27.95 21.04
CA CYS A 815 -46.01 28.85 22.20
C CYS A 815 -44.87 28.35 23.11
N GLY A 816 -44.02 29.28 23.55
CA GLY A 816 -42.84 29.00 24.35
C GLY A 816 -43.00 29.28 25.85
N CYS A 817 -41.86 29.08 26.51
CA CYS A 817 -41.35 29.81 27.68
C CYS A 817 -41.53 29.20 29.10
N VAL A 818 -40.35 28.91 29.67
CA VAL A 818 -39.80 29.19 31.02
C VAL A 818 -39.73 28.08 32.09
N CYS A 819 -38.51 28.03 32.67
CA CYS A 819 -38.06 27.75 34.05
C CYS A 819 -37.83 26.31 34.58
N ASP A 820 -36.56 25.91 34.55
CA ASP A 820 -35.78 25.29 35.66
C ASP A 820 -35.69 26.28 36.86
N PRO A 821 -35.20 25.98 38.11
CA PRO A 821 -34.37 24.82 38.54
C PRO A 821 -34.61 24.30 39.99
N ARG A 822 -33.92 23.20 40.38
CA ARG A 822 -32.97 23.09 41.53
C ARG A 822 -32.87 21.68 42.12
N ASN A 823 -31.64 21.21 42.25
CA ASN A 823 -31.21 20.03 43.01
C ASN A 823 -30.22 20.47 44.11
N VAL A 824 -30.44 20.04 45.36
CA VAL A 824 -29.48 20.08 46.47
C VAL A 824 -29.73 18.86 47.36
N GLY A 825 -28.67 18.11 47.72
CA GLY A 825 -28.70 17.19 48.88
C GLY A 825 -27.74 15.99 48.83
N ARG A 826 -26.56 16.16 49.43
CA ARG A 826 -25.54 15.19 49.92
C ARG A 826 -26.13 14.11 50.88
N ASP A 827 -25.51 13.00 51.32
CA ASP A 827 -24.11 12.55 51.52
C ASP A 827 -24.07 11.02 51.87
N GLY A 828 -22.86 10.41 51.87
CA GLY A 828 -22.48 9.34 52.84
C GLY A 828 -21.85 8.03 52.29
N THR A 829 -20.52 7.91 52.16
CA THR A 829 -19.48 7.30 53.07
C THR A 829 -19.31 5.77 53.05
N ILE A 830 -18.07 5.30 52.76
CA ILE A 830 -17.49 3.98 53.13
C ILE A 830 -15.98 4.15 53.46
N PRO A 831 -15.38 3.39 54.42
CA PRO A 831 -14.11 3.72 55.10
C PRO A 831 -12.86 2.94 54.64
N THR A 832 -11.71 3.39 55.16
CA THR A 832 -10.31 2.96 54.99
C THR A 832 -9.84 1.87 55.99
N ALA A 833 -8.79 1.10 55.63
CA ALA A 833 -7.70 0.64 56.53
C ALA A 833 -6.49 0.03 55.77
N CYS A 834 -5.31 0.08 56.42
CA CYS A 834 -3.92 -0.03 55.92
C CYS A 834 -3.20 -1.38 56.17
N GLY A 835 -1.96 -1.50 55.64
CA GLY A 835 -0.82 -2.35 56.11
C GLY A 835 0.06 -2.88 54.95
N GLU A 836 1.27 -2.34 54.65
CA GLU A 836 2.64 -2.69 55.16
C GLU A 836 3.10 -4.14 54.86
N ASN A 837 4.33 -4.55 54.48
CA ASN A 837 5.63 -4.00 54.03
C ASN A 837 6.58 -5.20 53.69
N HIS A 838 7.70 -4.95 52.97
CA HIS A 838 9.01 -5.69 52.93
C HIS A 838 9.41 -6.75 51.85
N ASP A 839 10.31 -6.31 50.95
CA ASP A 839 11.69 -6.75 50.62
C ASP A 839 12.16 -8.23 50.75
N GLN A 840 12.77 -8.78 49.68
CA GLN A 840 14.23 -9.05 49.58
C GLN A 840 14.69 -9.67 48.25
N ARG A 841 15.94 -9.34 47.88
CA ARG A 841 16.72 -9.65 46.66
C ARG A 841 17.43 -11.02 46.72
N LEU A 842 17.72 -11.64 45.56
CA LEU A 842 19.09 -11.92 45.01
C LEU A 842 19.15 -13.10 43.99
N ASN A 843 19.57 -12.76 42.76
CA ASN A 843 20.69 -13.33 41.97
C ASN A 843 20.81 -14.85 41.63
N LEU A 844 20.74 -15.15 40.31
CA LEU A 844 21.80 -15.72 39.42
C LEU A 844 21.39 -16.88 38.47
N ARG A 845 21.65 -16.62 37.17
CA ARG A 845 22.11 -17.48 36.04
C ARG A 845 21.14 -18.42 35.28
N LEU A 846 21.09 -18.14 33.97
CA LEU A 846 20.58 -18.89 32.78
C LEU A 846 21.18 -20.32 32.62
N PRO A 847 20.71 -21.22 31.69
CA PRO A 847 20.00 -20.95 30.41
C PRO A 847 18.86 -21.91 29.93
N SER A 848 18.24 -21.49 28.81
CA SER A 848 17.61 -22.25 27.70
C SER A 848 16.21 -22.87 27.79
N CYS A 849 15.45 -22.54 26.74
CA CYS A 849 14.37 -23.26 26.03
C CYS A 849 13.07 -23.71 26.73
N ASP A 850 12.05 -23.69 25.88
CA ASP A 850 10.73 -24.32 25.96
C ASP A 850 9.59 -23.58 26.68
N SER A 851 8.85 -22.88 25.83
CA SER A 851 7.40 -22.66 25.84
C SER A 851 6.61 -23.74 26.58
N LEU A 852 5.97 -23.40 27.69
CA LEU A 852 4.79 -24.08 28.24
C LEU A 852 4.08 -23.15 29.24
N CYS A 853 3.03 -22.46 28.78
CA CYS A 853 2.11 -21.71 29.63
C CYS A 853 1.25 -22.70 30.43
N ASN A 854 1.41 -22.71 31.75
CA ASN A 854 0.53 -23.46 32.66
C ASN A 854 -0.57 -22.52 33.20
N PRO A 855 -1.86 -22.93 33.23
CA PRO A 855 -2.98 -22.08 33.62
C PRO A 855 -3.41 -22.33 35.07
N LEU A 856 -3.71 -21.28 35.84
CA LEU A 856 -4.53 -21.38 37.07
C LEU A 856 -5.45 -20.16 37.21
N LYS A 857 -6.74 -20.36 36.93
CA LYS A 857 -7.87 -20.43 37.87
C LYS A 857 -8.47 -19.07 38.30
N THR A 858 -9.63 -18.78 37.71
CA THR A 858 -10.75 -18.16 38.42
C THR A 858 -12.01 -18.99 38.15
N ASN A 859 -12.65 -19.41 39.24
CA ASN A 859 -13.87 -20.22 39.28
C ASN A 859 -15.07 -19.46 38.69
N ALA A 860 -15.68 -20.00 37.63
CA ALA A 860 -17.09 -19.78 37.33
C ALA A 860 -17.71 -21.08 36.81
N LYS A 861 -18.91 -21.37 37.32
CA LYS A 861 -19.76 -22.56 37.19
C LYS A 861 -19.66 -23.31 35.86
N ARG A 862 -19.55 -24.65 35.97
CA ARG A 862 -19.66 -25.66 34.89
C ARG A 862 -20.88 -25.40 33.99
N GLY A 863 -20.61 -24.98 32.75
CA GLY A 863 -21.44 -25.28 31.58
C GLY A 863 -20.63 -26.21 30.67
N ALA A 864 -21.29 -27.17 30.02
CA ALA A 864 -20.64 -28.14 29.15
C ALA A 864 -19.83 -27.44 28.05
N VAL A 865 -18.57 -27.84 27.89
CA VAL A 865 -17.73 -27.42 26.75
C VAL A 865 -18.34 -28.05 25.49
N PRO A 866 -18.72 -27.29 24.45
CA PRO A 866 -19.17 -27.90 23.21
C PRO A 866 -17.96 -28.56 22.54
N GLN A 867 -18.05 -29.87 22.37
CA GLN A 867 -17.09 -30.72 21.69
C GLN A 867 -16.74 -30.11 20.31
N GLU A 868 -15.45 -29.82 20.08
CA GLU A 868 -14.97 -29.44 18.75
C GLU A 868 -15.34 -30.56 17.78
N CYS A 869 -16.01 -30.21 16.68
CA CYS A 869 -16.30 -31.15 15.61
C CYS A 869 -14.96 -31.68 15.10
N LEU A 870 -14.75 -33.00 15.10
CA LEU A 870 -13.58 -33.61 14.50
C LEU A 870 -13.54 -33.20 13.00
N PRO A 871 -12.48 -32.53 12.53
CA PRO A 871 -12.36 -32.15 11.12
C PRO A 871 -12.42 -33.40 10.23
N GLY A 872 -13.31 -33.40 9.22
CA GLY A 872 -13.38 -34.43 8.17
C GLY A 872 -14.40 -35.56 8.34
N VAL A 873 -15.26 -35.54 9.37
CA VAL A 873 -16.28 -36.60 9.59
C VAL A 873 -17.66 -36.26 9.00
N LEU A 874 -17.97 -34.98 8.79
CA LEU A 874 -19.23 -34.51 8.23
C LEU A 874 -18.90 -33.49 7.12
N GLU A 875 -19.58 -33.58 5.97
CA GLU A 875 -19.41 -32.62 4.87
C GLU A 875 -20.64 -31.70 4.77
N HIS A 876 -20.42 -30.39 4.57
CA HIS A 876 -21.52 -29.41 4.56
C HIS A 876 -22.54 -29.62 3.44
N THR A 877 -22.12 -30.19 2.31
CA THR A 877 -22.96 -30.51 1.14
C THR A 877 -23.99 -31.61 1.43
N GLU A 878 -23.75 -32.46 2.42
CA GLU A 878 -24.66 -33.56 2.83
C GLU A 878 -25.89 -33.05 3.60
N PHE A 879 -25.96 -31.76 3.95
CA PHE A 879 -27.01 -31.20 4.78
C PHE A 879 -27.91 -30.24 3.99
N THR A 880 -29.22 -30.36 4.20
CA THR A 880 -30.21 -29.47 3.61
C THR A 880 -30.94 -28.68 4.69
N ARG A 881 -31.16 -27.37 4.43
CA ARG A 881 -31.93 -26.50 5.33
C ARG A 881 -33.42 -26.82 5.21
N VAL A 882 -34.10 -27.01 6.32
CA VAL A 882 -35.56 -27.20 6.39
C VAL A 882 -36.21 -26.14 7.26
N SER A 883 -37.42 -25.75 6.87
CA SER A 883 -38.25 -24.76 7.59
C SER A 883 -38.98 -25.34 8.81
N SER A 884 -39.02 -26.67 8.94
CA SER A 884 -39.69 -27.38 10.03
C SER A 884 -38.75 -27.61 11.23
N ASP A 885 -39.32 -27.64 12.44
CA ASP A 885 -38.54 -27.90 13.65
C ASP A 885 -38.12 -29.37 13.73
N LEU A 886 -36.82 -29.64 13.65
CA LEU A 886 -36.26 -30.99 13.75
C LEU A 886 -35.86 -31.37 15.17
N GLY A 887 -36.15 -30.53 16.16
CA GLY A 887 -35.79 -30.75 17.57
C GLY A 887 -34.41 -30.21 17.93
N ARG A 888 -33.68 -30.94 18.78
CA ARG A 888 -32.37 -30.51 19.30
C ARG A 888 -31.23 -30.97 18.38
N CYS A 889 -30.23 -30.12 18.22
CA CYS A 889 -29.01 -30.39 17.47
C CYS A 889 -28.30 -31.65 17.97
N THR A 890 -27.95 -32.56 17.06
CA THR A 890 -27.18 -33.77 17.34
C THR A 890 -25.80 -33.47 17.92
N LEU A 891 -25.19 -32.33 17.54
CA LEU A 891 -23.83 -31.97 17.97
C LEU A 891 -23.78 -31.23 19.32
N CYS A 892 -24.57 -30.16 19.49
CA CYS A 892 -24.51 -29.37 20.72
C CYS A 892 -25.61 -29.71 21.75
N GLY A 893 -26.63 -30.49 21.38
CA GLY A 893 -27.74 -30.88 22.28
C GLY A 893 -28.66 -29.74 22.75
N GLU A 894 -28.32 -28.49 22.44
CA GLU A 894 -28.99 -27.29 22.97
C GLU A 894 -29.70 -26.46 21.89
N GLY A 895 -29.07 -26.29 20.73
CA GLY A 895 -29.61 -25.45 19.65
C GLY A 895 -30.73 -26.14 18.87
N ARG A 896 -31.68 -25.34 18.38
CA ARG A 896 -32.76 -25.81 17.49
C ARG A 896 -32.19 -26.27 16.15
N ALA A 897 -32.45 -27.52 15.78
CA ALA A 897 -31.97 -28.09 14.54
C ALA A 897 -32.81 -27.64 13.34
N VAL A 898 -32.11 -27.15 12.30
CA VAL A 898 -32.72 -26.61 11.06
C VAL A 898 -32.04 -27.16 9.80
N PHE A 899 -31.00 -27.98 9.97
CA PHE A 899 -30.31 -28.70 8.90
C PHE A 899 -30.44 -30.20 9.15
N VAL A 900 -30.64 -30.99 8.09
CA VAL A 900 -30.73 -32.46 8.14
C VAL A 900 -29.82 -33.10 7.10
N SER A 901 -29.11 -34.15 7.49
CA SER A 901 -28.29 -34.95 6.58
C SER A 901 -29.14 -35.70 5.55
N GLU A 902 -28.58 -36.06 4.40
CA GLU A 902 -29.28 -36.87 3.38
C GLU A 902 -29.85 -38.18 3.93
N ASP A 903 -29.11 -38.84 4.84
CA ASP A 903 -29.53 -40.07 5.50
C ASP A 903 -30.55 -39.86 6.64
N ARG A 904 -30.90 -38.59 6.92
CA ARG A 904 -31.79 -38.12 7.99
C ARG A 904 -31.40 -38.54 9.41
N ARG A 905 -30.17 -39.01 9.62
CA ARG A 905 -29.69 -39.46 10.94
C ARG A 905 -29.12 -38.34 11.79
N THR A 906 -28.60 -37.29 11.15
CA THR A 906 -27.94 -36.18 11.83
C THR A 906 -28.70 -34.89 11.56
N VAL A 907 -29.02 -34.15 12.62
CA VAL A 907 -29.71 -32.86 12.54
C VAL A 907 -28.89 -31.78 13.23
N LEU A 908 -28.62 -30.67 12.54
CA LEU A 908 -27.72 -29.63 13.02
C LEU A 908 -28.47 -28.31 13.25
N CYS A 909 -28.11 -27.61 14.33
CA CYS A 909 -28.51 -26.20 14.49
C CYS A 909 -27.66 -25.29 13.63
N GLU A 910 -28.17 -24.08 13.39
CA GLU A 910 -27.51 -23.06 12.57
C GLU A 910 -26.08 -22.75 13.04
N GLY A 911 -25.84 -22.68 14.35
CA GLY A 911 -24.51 -22.45 14.89
C GLY A 911 -23.53 -23.61 14.71
N CYS A 912 -24.01 -24.87 14.69
CA CYS A 912 -23.15 -26.03 14.43
C CYS A 912 -22.84 -26.17 12.94
N TYR A 913 -23.83 -25.94 12.08
CA TYR A 913 -23.63 -25.94 10.63
C TYR A 913 -22.74 -24.78 10.18
N ALA A 914 -22.89 -23.58 10.76
CA ALA A 914 -21.97 -22.45 10.50
C ALA A 914 -20.50 -22.79 10.83
N ARG A 915 -20.23 -23.61 11.85
CA ARG A 915 -18.86 -24.09 12.15
C ARG A 915 -18.35 -25.07 11.10
N LEU A 916 -19.23 -25.90 10.53
CA LEU A 916 -18.91 -26.80 9.43
C LEU A 916 -18.53 -26.00 8.17
N VAL A 917 -19.36 -25.02 7.80
CA VAL A 917 -19.10 -24.09 6.68
C VAL A 917 -17.84 -23.27 6.92
N ARG A 918 -17.58 -22.84 8.16
CA ARG A 918 -16.32 -22.16 8.52
C ARG A 918 -15.10 -23.06 8.31
N THR A 919 -15.20 -24.33 8.66
CA THR A 919 -14.11 -25.31 8.46
C THR A 919 -13.85 -25.53 6.97
N TRP A 920 -14.90 -25.59 6.16
CA TRP A 920 -14.81 -25.63 4.69
C TRP A 920 -14.14 -24.38 4.10
N ASN A 921 -14.53 -23.19 4.57
CA ASN A 921 -13.88 -21.93 4.18
C ASN A 921 -12.39 -21.92 4.54
N MET A 922 -12.03 -22.38 5.74
CA MET A 922 -10.63 -22.51 6.16
C MET A 922 -9.85 -23.48 5.28
N GLN A 923 -10.44 -24.60 4.87
CA GLN A 923 -9.81 -25.55 3.94
C GLN A 923 -9.53 -24.92 2.57
N LYS A 924 -10.39 -24.01 2.11
CA LYS A 924 -10.21 -23.22 0.87
C LYS A 924 -9.27 -22.01 1.03
N GLY A 925 -8.64 -21.82 2.19
CA GLY A 925 -7.69 -20.74 2.44
C GLY A 925 -8.33 -19.39 2.76
N ILE A 926 -9.60 -19.36 3.19
CA ILE A 926 -10.28 -18.16 3.67
C ILE A 926 -9.98 -18.00 5.17
N ALA A 927 -9.18 -16.99 5.55
CA ALA A 927 -8.75 -16.76 6.93
C ALA A 927 -8.59 -15.26 7.28
#